data_AF-A0A7C7RIC3-F1
#
_entry.id   AF-A0A7C7RIC3-F1
#
_cell.length_a   1.000
_cell.length_b   1.000
_cell.length_c   1.000
_cell.angle_alpha   90.00
_cell.angle_beta   90.00
_cell.angle_gamma   90.00
#
_symmetry.space_group_name_H-M   'P 1'
#
loop_
_entity.id
_entity.type
_entity.pdbx_description
1 polymer ?
#
loop_
_entity_poly.entity_id
_entity_poly.type
_entity_poly.pdbx_seq_one_letter_code
_entity_poly.pdbx_strand_id
1 'polypeptide(L)'
;MGSRLLFKSRSGMKRFMTFLMALIHVCLFMVCACPAEAGSRSVTILQTSLAYHGPAEFSYIVNEVRDGINRRLEARGYSIVPPEDHEPPAGLRDVKEAGKTAGVPLVLFGSVNLLGRWLSLDLRLMNLEQEDKGPELFFAQADRSEIGLLMDRIEAEIARTLASADTVAVIRIKGNRRIDSDAILQTINTRKGEQYDPVVLSEDIKAIYGMGFFEDVRIDVVEKPDGKRITYLVREKPAIRKINIAGNKEIKEDKIREVIDLKPFSVIQEKSLQENAEKIKALYVDKGFADTIVTASVKKQSEKAADTTFEITEGEKVRIKSIEIAGNKAFSDDELEGLLETVEKKPFWTPSLRNIISLFKGDSAVLKWDALERDQARIAAFYHNRGYVDAKVGEPEVQREGAWLYVTIPVEEGEPYGVGKIEIIEDHFQDQDRLIRQMKIVKEPTFNQQVLRQDVMALKDMYADEGYAYADLVPRISRDTENRKVDIQLVVDTGPLVKFERIEIVGNTRTRDKVIRRELRVKELEPFSVSGMRRSRNRLNRLGYFEDVSLTPSKGSSEDLMNLKVEIKEQPTGTFSVGAGYSSVDKFMVMGEINQRNFLGKGQVLSFKGILGGKTTRFRLSFTEPYFLDTRFSLGVDAYNWEQEYDDYTKGSRGFVLRTAYPLSDNLRFFAGARLDRTDIFDVSPFASDIIRESMKIKSTHSIDAGLMYNSKNDFFNPTSGWDCLLAVEYAGFGGDATFAKVEGNAGYYHLLWREFVGHIHVGAGYVDQVGSGLLPVYERFFIGGLDTIRGFKYGKVSPIDPETMDRVGGNYMAFMQLETIFPLIKNMGLNGVVFFDIGNSWALEDEYIDLDLRKTVGFGIRWRSPMGPLRVEWGYNLDPQADEDNSAWEFRMGGVF
;
A
#
# COMPACT_ATOMS: atom_id res chain seq x y z
N MET A 1 -45.49 50.07 0.50
CA MET A 1 -45.27 51.26 1.34
C MET A 1 -44.03 51.00 2.17
N GLY A 2 -42.98 51.81 2.00
CA GLY A 2 -41.76 51.91 2.84
C GLY A 2 -40.90 50.64 3.02
N SER A 3 -39.75 50.45 2.36
CA SER A 3 -38.45 51.15 2.50
C SER A 3 -37.55 50.62 3.63
N ARG A 4 -36.36 50.13 3.20
CA ARG A 4 -35.06 50.01 3.91
C ARG A 4 -34.98 48.89 4.97
N LEU A 5 -33.92 48.09 5.13
CA LEU A 5 -32.49 48.20 4.81
C LEU A 5 -31.91 46.77 4.74
N LEU A 6 -31.06 46.45 3.75
CA LEU A 6 -30.05 45.40 3.85
C LEU A 6 -28.73 45.91 3.26
N PHE A 7 -27.73 45.96 4.13
CA PHE A 7 -26.33 46.28 3.89
C PHE A 7 -25.56 44.95 3.76
N LYS A 8 -24.61 44.91 2.81
CA LYS A 8 -23.30 44.19 2.76
C LYS A 8 -23.12 42.90 3.59
N SER A 9 -22.52 41.82 3.09
CA SER A 9 -21.28 41.79 2.30
C SER A 9 -21.09 40.45 1.59
N ARG A 10 -20.70 40.51 0.30
CA ARG A 10 -20.10 39.43 -0.48
C ARG A 10 -18.69 39.12 0.03
N SER A 11 -18.25 37.88 -0.13
CA SER A 11 -17.29 37.47 -1.18
C SER A 11 -16.29 36.43 -0.68
N GLY A 12 -16.14 35.36 -1.46
CA GLY A 12 -15.00 34.48 -1.38
C GLY A 12 -15.19 33.29 -2.29
N MET A 13 -14.42 33.24 -3.39
CA MET A 13 -14.13 32.02 -4.13
C MET A 13 -15.08 31.57 -5.27
N LYS A 14 -15.40 32.52 -6.15
CA LYS A 14 -15.46 32.27 -7.61
C LYS A 14 -14.67 33.37 -8.34
N ARG A 15 -13.37 33.49 -8.04
CA ARG A 15 -12.39 34.31 -8.79
C ARG A 15 -10.98 33.78 -8.51
N PHE A 16 -10.53 32.84 -9.33
CA PHE A 16 -9.09 32.59 -9.52
C PHE A 16 -8.72 32.52 -11.01
N MET A 17 -9.70 32.71 -11.90
CA MET A 17 -9.53 32.84 -13.36
C MET A 17 -9.72 34.31 -13.80
N THR A 18 -9.39 35.25 -12.92
CA THR A 18 -9.45 36.71 -13.13
C THR A 18 -8.37 37.36 -12.27
N PHE A 19 -7.12 36.91 -12.42
CA PHE A 19 -5.97 37.47 -11.70
C PHE A 19 -4.81 37.88 -12.63
N LEU A 20 -5.11 38.06 -13.92
CA LEU A 20 -4.17 38.68 -14.86
C LEU A 20 -4.88 39.62 -15.84
N MET A 21 -5.94 40.29 -15.37
CA MET A 21 -6.52 41.45 -16.03
C MET A 21 -6.67 42.53 -14.97
N ALA A 22 -5.99 43.66 -15.17
CA ALA A 22 -5.98 44.86 -14.32
C ALA A 22 -5.00 44.85 -13.14
N LEU A 23 -3.70 44.74 -13.43
CA LEU A 23 -2.80 45.79 -12.94
C LEU A 23 -2.61 46.78 -14.11
N ILE A 24 -2.68 48.07 -13.80
CA ILE A 24 -2.50 49.21 -14.72
C ILE A 24 -3.80 49.67 -15.42
N HIS A 25 -4.63 50.37 -14.64
CA HIS A 25 -5.30 51.58 -15.11
C HIS A 25 -4.93 52.72 -14.14
N VAL A 26 -3.77 53.33 -14.41
CA VAL A 26 -3.45 54.70 -14.04
C VAL A 26 -3.03 55.38 -15.34
N CYS A 27 -3.55 56.59 -15.54
CA CYS A 27 -3.30 57.51 -16.65
C CYS A 27 -4.04 57.24 -17.97
N LEU A 28 -5.28 57.71 -17.99
CA LEU A 28 -5.91 58.32 -19.15
C LEU A 28 -5.29 59.73 -19.34
N PHE A 29 -4.57 59.98 -20.44
CA PHE A 29 -4.72 61.16 -21.32
C PHE A 29 -3.63 61.20 -22.41
N MET A 30 -4.09 61.36 -23.66
CA MET A 30 -3.44 62.02 -24.81
C MET A 30 -2.16 61.40 -25.43
N VAL A 31 -2.29 60.90 -26.68
CA VAL A 31 -1.75 61.50 -27.93
C VAL A 31 -1.57 60.43 -29.02
N CYS A 32 -2.17 60.74 -30.17
CA CYS A 32 -1.90 60.30 -31.55
C CYS A 32 -1.74 58.81 -31.89
N ALA A 33 -2.68 58.38 -32.73
CA ALA A 33 -2.46 57.35 -33.73
C ALA A 33 -1.17 57.60 -34.51
N CYS A 34 -0.24 56.66 -34.40
CA CYS A 34 0.82 56.43 -35.36
C CYS A 34 0.67 54.95 -35.75
N PRO A 35 0.24 54.61 -36.98
CA PRO A 35 0.26 53.23 -37.42
C PRO A 35 1.72 52.79 -37.49
N ALA A 36 2.05 51.72 -36.77
CA ALA A 36 3.30 51.01 -36.94
C ALA A 36 3.35 50.51 -38.38
N GLU A 37 4.28 51.04 -39.17
CA GLU A 37 4.72 50.46 -40.43
C GLU A 37 5.27 49.07 -40.14
N ALA A 38 4.43 48.05 -40.31
CA ALA A 38 4.91 46.73 -40.64
C ALA A 38 5.49 46.83 -42.06
N GLY A 39 6.80 47.04 -42.14
CA GLY A 39 7.54 46.98 -43.39
C GLY A 39 7.47 45.56 -43.97
N SER A 40 6.40 45.25 -44.70
CA SER A 40 6.47 44.22 -45.71
C SER A 40 7.39 44.75 -46.80
N ARG A 41 8.54 44.08 -47.02
CA ARG A 41 9.33 44.33 -48.23
C ARG A 41 8.44 43.99 -49.42
N SER A 42 7.89 45.00 -50.09
CA SER A 42 7.19 44.79 -51.35
C SER A 42 8.21 44.30 -52.36
N VAL A 43 8.02 43.07 -52.85
CA VAL A 43 8.88 42.48 -53.87
C VAL A 43 8.86 43.41 -55.09
N THR A 44 10.03 43.92 -55.47
CA THR A 44 10.18 44.94 -56.52
C THR A 44 10.49 44.27 -57.86
N ILE A 45 9.71 44.58 -58.89
CA ILE A 45 9.82 44.01 -60.24
C ILE A 45 10.03 45.13 -61.25
N LEU A 46 11.10 45.06 -62.04
CA LEU A 46 11.27 45.89 -63.24
C LEU A 46 10.49 45.24 -64.38
N GLN A 47 9.50 45.94 -64.94
CA GLN A 47 8.84 45.48 -66.15
C GLN A 47 9.44 46.19 -67.37
N THR A 48 10.11 45.45 -68.25
CA THR A 48 10.71 46.03 -69.46
C THR A 48 9.65 46.40 -70.49
N SER A 49 10.04 47.19 -71.49
CA SER A 49 9.25 47.33 -72.72
C SER A 49 9.01 45.93 -73.34
N LEU A 50 7.78 45.65 -73.74
CA LEU A 50 7.39 44.37 -74.34
C LEU A 50 7.48 44.46 -75.87
N ALA A 51 7.97 43.41 -76.52
CA ALA A 51 8.02 43.38 -77.98
C ALA A 51 6.61 43.21 -78.56
N TYR A 52 6.35 43.81 -79.72
CA TYR A 52 5.09 43.67 -80.45
C TYR A 52 5.30 42.96 -81.79
N HIS A 53 4.50 41.94 -82.05
CA HIS A 53 4.47 41.28 -83.35
C HIS A 53 3.03 41.22 -83.88
N GLY A 54 2.70 42.11 -84.81
CA GLY A 54 1.38 42.20 -85.42
C GLY A 54 1.23 43.41 -86.35
N PRO A 55 0.04 43.67 -86.91
CA PRO A 55 -0.23 44.85 -87.74
C PRO A 55 0.07 46.15 -86.98
N ALA A 56 0.74 47.11 -87.63
CA ALA A 56 1.22 48.35 -87.00
C ALA A 56 0.10 49.21 -86.36
N GLU A 57 -1.12 49.12 -86.91
CA GLU A 57 -2.33 49.80 -86.41
C GLU A 57 -2.78 49.33 -85.01
N PHE A 58 -2.32 48.16 -84.55
CA PHE A 58 -2.65 47.61 -83.23
C PHE A 58 -1.47 47.60 -82.25
N SER A 59 -0.39 48.31 -82.55
CA SER A 59 0.79 48.39 -81.66
C SER A 59 0.49 49.00 -80.29
N TYR A 60 -0.60 49.77 -80.15
CA TYR A 60 -1.06 50.33 -78.88
C TYR A 60 -1.39 49.26 -77.82
N ILE A 61 -1.73 48.04 -78.24
CA ILE A 61 -2.11 46.93 -77.35
C ILE A 61 -0.97 46.58 -76.39
N VAL A 62 0.29 46.79 -76.78
CA VAL A 62 1.45 46.52 -75.94
C VAL A 62 1.46 47.35 -74.67
N ASN A 63 1.13 48.63 -74.77
CA ASN A 63 1.03 49.51 -73.60
C ASN A 63 -0.17 49.12 -72.73
N GLU A 64 -1.30 48.74 -73.35
CA GLU A 64 -2.49 48.26 -72.64
C GLU A 64 -2.19 46.99 -71.82
N VAL A 65 -1.45 46.03 -72.39
CA VAL A 65 -1.00 44.82 -71.70
C VAL A 65 -0.03 45.16 -70.58
N ARG A 66 1.00 45.96 -70.87
CA ARG A 66 2.04 46.32 -69.88
C ARG A 66 1.41 47.01 -68.67
N ASP A 67 0.65 48.08 -68.90
CA ASP A 67 0.06 48.88 -67.84
C ASP A 67 -1.08 48.13 -67.13
N GLY A 68 -1.74 47.21 -67.84
CA GLY A 68 -2.76 46.34 -67.27
C GLY A 68 -2.19 45.24 -66.37
N ILE A 69 -1.00 44.72 -66.65
CA ILE A 69 -0.29 43.76 -65.79
C ILE A 69 0.32 44.48 -64.59
N ASN A 70 0.96 45.63 -64.79
CA ASN A 70 1.50 46.48 -63.71
C ASN A 70 0.45 46.73 -62.63
N ARG A 71 -0.73 47.26 -63.02
CA ARG A 71 -1.80 47.57 -62.07
C ARG A 71 -2.28 46.38 -61.26
N ARG A 72 -2.30 45.18 -61.86
CA ARG A 72 -2.75 43.97 -61.16
C ARG A 72 -1.70 43.46 -60.18
N LEU A 73 -0.43 43.51 -60.55
CA LEU A 73 0.67 43.17 -59.66
C LEU A 73 0.77 44.19 -58.51
N GLU A 74 0.63 45.49 -58.79
CA GLU A 74 0.56 46.54 -57.77
C GLU A 74 -0.62 46.34 -56.81
N ALA A 75 -1.80 45.93 -57.32
CA ALA A 75 -2.96 45.61 -56.50
C ALA A 75 -2.72 44.41 -55.55
N ARG A 76 -1.72 43.55 -55.83
CA ARG A 76 -1.26 42.48 -54.93
C ARG A 76 -0.10 42.88 -54.01
N GLY A 77 0.31 44.15 -54.06
CA GLY A 77 1.37 44.69 -53.20
C GLY A 77 2.79 44.53 -53.75
N TYR A 78 2.95 44.18 -55.03
CA TYR A 78 4.26 44.23 -55.71
C TYR A 78 4.61 45.68 -56.07
N SER A 79 5.89 46.06 -55.95
CA SER A 79 6.35 47.38 -56.39
C SER A 79 6.90 47.29 -57.80
N ILE A 80 6.32 48.03 -58.75
CA ILE A 80 6.73 47.97 -60.15
C ILE A 80 7.61 49.18 -60.49
N VAL A 81 8.78 48.91 -61.08
CA VAL A 81 9.68 49.92 -61.62
C VAL A 81 9.45 50.00 -63.13
N PRO A 82 9.13 51.18 -63.70
CA PRO A 82 9.01 51.36 -65.15
C PRO A 82 10.40 51.30 -65.82
N PRO A 83 10.49 50.92 -67.10
CA PRO A 83 11.77 50.86 -67.80
C PRO A 83 12.28 52.25 -68.17
N GLU A 84 13.60 52.46 -68.09
CA GLU A 84 14.26 53.67 -68.62
C GLU A 84 14.31 53.66 -70.16
N ASP A 85 14.37 52.47 -70.78
CA ASP A 85 14.41 52.30 -72.23
C ASP A 85 13.03 52.04 -72.84
N HIS A 86 12.73 52.75 -73.94
CA HIS A 86 11.48 52.60 -74.70
C HIS A 86 11.48 51.42 -75.67
N GLU A 87 12.63 50.77 -75.91
CA GLU A 87 12.74 49.61 -76.80
C GLU A 87 12.74 48.29 -76.00
N PRO A 88 12.12 47.22 -76.53
CA PRO A 88 12.16 45.91 -75.89
C PRO A 88 13.58 45.32 -75.92
N PRO A 89 14.00 44.57 -74.88
CA PRO A 89 15.32 43.96 -74.82
C PRO A 89 15.59 43.03 -76.02
N ALA A 90 16.74 43.18 -76.69
CA ALA A 90 17.10 42.35 -77.84
C ALA A 90 17.56 40.93 -77.41
N GLY A 91 17.97 40.76 -76.15
CA GLY A 91 18.25 39.45 -75.57
C GLY A 91 18.43 39.46 -74.05
N LEU A 92 18.73 38.28 -73.49
CA LEU A 92 18.91 38.09 -72.04
C LEU A 92 20.03 38.94 -71.41
N ARG A 93 21.02 39.37 -72.21
CA ARG A 93 22.08 40.27 -71.75
C ARG A 93 21.50 41.63 -71.37
N ASP A 94 20.69 42.20 -72.24
CA ASP A 94 20.04 43.50 -72.04
C ASP A 94 19.04 43.45 -70.87
N VAL A 95 18.33 42.33 -70.70
CA VAL A 95 17.44 42.09 -69.54
C VAL A 95 18.22 42.12 -68.21
N LYS A 96 19.39 41.47 -68.17
CA LYS A 96 20.26 41.47 -66.98
C LYS A 96 20.82 42.86 -66.68
N GLU A 97 21.23 43.58 -67.72
CA GLU A 97 21.76 44.94 -67.60
C GLU A 97 20.69 45.90 -67.09
N ALA A 98 19.49 45.86 -67.67
CA ALA A 98 18.36 46.69 -67.25
C ALA A 98 17.99 46.49 -65.76
N GLY A 99 17.91 45.23 -65.30
CA GLY A 99 17.60 44.98 -63.88
C GLY A 99 18.74 45.35 -62.93
N LYS A 100 20.02 45.21 -63.34
CA LYS A 100 21.18 45.67 -62.55
C LYS A 100 21.22 47.19 -62.44
N THR A 101 20.95 47.91 -63.51
CA THR A 101 20.85 49.38 -63.53
C THR A 101 19.71 49.87 -62.65
N ALA A 102 18.53 49.24 -62.73
CA ALA A 102 17.38 49.56 -61.90
C ALA A 102 17.52 49.12 -60.43
N GLY A 103 18.56 48.32 -60.10
CA GLY A 103 18.81 47.84 -58.75
C GLY A 103 17.73 46.88 -58.22
N VAL A 104 17.00 46.19 -59.10
CA VAL A 104 15.91 45.29 -58.72
C VAL A 104 16.26 43.82 -58.95
N PRO A 105 15.81 42.89 -58.09
CA PRO A 105 16.14 41.47 -58.21
C PRO A 105 15.30 40.73 -59.26
N LEU A 106 14.14 41.26 -59.65
CA LEU A 106 13.22 40.60 -60.58
C LEU A 106 12.98 41.47 -61.82
N VAL A 107 13.09 40.87 -63.00
CA VAL A 107 12.84 41.53 -64.29
C VAL A 107 11.79 40.76 -65.08
N LEU A 108 10.67 41.40 -65.39
CA LEU A 108 9.59 40.87 -66.22
C LEU A 108 9.71 41.43 -67.64
N PHE A 109 9.85 40.56 -68.63
CA PHE A 109 10.05 40.92 -70.04
C PHE A 109 9.30 39.94 -70.94
N GLY A 110 9.10 40.27 -72.22
CA GLY A 110 8.41 39.37 -73.13
C GLY A 110 7.84 40.04 -74.37
N SER A 111 6.87 39.38 -74.98
CA SER A 111 6.22 39.84 -76.22
C SER A 111 4.71 39.70 -76.19
N VAL A 112 4.06 40.57 -76.94
CA VAL A 112 2.64 40.55 -77.27
C VAL A 112 2.51 40.25 -78.77
N ASN A 113 1.83 39.15 -79.10
CA ASN A 113 1.69 38.68 -80.48
C ASN A 113 0.21 38.77 -80.91
N LEU A 114 -0.07 39.41 -82.06
CA LEU A 114 -1.42 39.53 -82.63
C LEU A 114 -1.49 38.90 -84.02
N LEU A 115 -2.29 37.83 -84.15
CA LEU A 115 -2.51 37.11 -85.40
C LEU A 115 -4.00 36.98 -85.71
N GLY A 116 -4.49 37.84 -86.61
CA GLY A 116 -5.91 37.98 -86.89
C GLY A 116 -6.66 38.51 -85.66
N ARG A 117 -7.56 37.68 -85.11
CA ARG A 117 -8.30 37.98 -83.87
C ARG A 117 -7.63 37.45 -82.60
N TRP A 118 -6.59 36.65 -82.72
CA TRP A 118 -5.95 36.00 -81.58
C TRP A 118 -4.79 36.82 -81.04
N LEU A 119 -4.80 37.08 -79.74
CA LEU A 119 -3.74 37.74 -78.98
C LEU A 119 -3.05 36.70 -78.09
N SER A 120 -1.71 36.63 -78.13
CA SER A 120 -0.94 35.86 -77.15
C SER A 120 0.04 36.75 -76.37
N LEU A 121 0.21 36.41 -75.10
CA LEU A 121 1.15 37.01 -74.16
C LEU A 121 2.22 35.97 -73.84
N ASP A 122 3.45 36.28 -74.19
CA ASP A 122 4.63 35.44 -73.97
C ASP A 122 5.56 36.19 -73.02
N LEU A 123 5.32 36.08 -71.72
CA LEU A 123 6.09 36.78 -70.69
C LEU A 123 7.08 35.86 -69.99
N ARG A 124 8.13 36.47 -69.45
CA ARG A 124 9.25 35.82 -68.81
C ARG A 124 9.66 36.60 -67.58
N LEU A 125 9.78 35.94 -66.44
CA LEU A 125 10.28 36.53 -65.20
C LEU A 125 11.68 35.99 -64.93
N MET A 126 12.65 36.89 -64.80
CA MET A 126 14.03 36.56 -64.47
C MET A 126 14.36 37.04 -63.06
N ASN A 127 14.88 36.13 -62.23
CA ASN A 127 15.48 36.47 -60.94
C ASN A 127 16.99 36.64 -61.11
N LEU A 128 17.48 37.87 -60.94
CA LEU A 128 18.90 38.21 -61.08
C LEU A 128 19.77 37.68 -59.94
N GLU A 129 19.17 37.27 -58.82
CA GLU A 129 19.88 36.59 -57.73
C GLU A 129 20.06 35.09 -58.01
N GLN A 130 19.35 34.54 -59.00
CA GLN A 130 19.38 33.13 -59.38
C GLN A 130 19.68 32.96 -60.88
N GLU A 131 20.80 33.54 -61.35
CA GLU A 131 21.14 33.59 -62.79
C GLU A 131 21.20 32.20 -63.48
N ASP A 132 21.45 31.11 -62.74
CA ASP A 132 21.58 29.74 -63.26
C ASP A 132 20.24 29.07 -63.63
N LYS A 133 19.11 29.54 -63.08
CA LYS A 133 17.79 28.89 -63.23
C LYS A 133 17.12 29.20 -64.58
N GLY A 134 17.58 30.24 -65.28
CA GLY A 134 16.91 30.78 -66.47
C GLY A 134 15.58 31.48 -66.14
N PRO A 135 14.96 32.17 -67.11
CA PRO A 135 13.69 32.85 -66.89
C PRO A 135 12.51 31.88 -66.81
N GLU A 136 11.58 32.12 -65.89
CA GLU A 136 10.31 31.40 -65.81
C GLU A 136 9.33 31.95 -66.84
N LEU A 137 8.67 31.07 -67.59
CA LEU A 137 7.85 31.41 -68.76
C LEU A 137 6.36 31.39 -68.41
N PHE A 138 5.66 32.44 -68.80
CA PHE A 138 4.21 32.61 -68.64
C PHE A 138 3.59 32.81 -70.01
N PHE A 139 2.67 31.94 -70.39
CA PHE A 139 2.02 31.97 -71.70
C PHE A 139 0.51 31.95 -71.57
N ALA A 140 -0.16 32.85 -72.30
CA ALA A 140 -1.60 32.79 -72.45
C ALA A 140 -2.04 33.33 -73.81
N GLN A 141 -3.11 32.75 -74.37
CA GLN A 141 -3.71 33.17 -75.63
C GLN A 141 -5.24 33.25 -75.52
N ALA A 142 -5.84 34.26 -76.13
CA ALA A 142 -7.30 34.42 -76.22
C ALA A 142 -7.68 35.30 -77.44
N ASP A 143 -8.98 35.47 -77.67
CA ASP A 143 -9.46 36.49 -78.62
C ASP A 143 -9.10 37.88 -78.09
N ARG A 144 -8.78 38.83 -78.98
CA ARG A 144 -8.43 40.21 -78.62
C ARG A 144 -9.52 40.88 -77.77
N SER A 145 -10.80 40.51 -77.94
CA SER A 145 -11.88 41.04 -77.09
C SER A 145 -11.75 40.63 -75.61
N GLU A 146 -10.93 39.64 -75.29
CA GLU A 146 -10.76 39.07 -73.95
C GLU A 146 -9.40 39.44 -73.30
N ILE A 147 -8.75 40.50 -73.76
CA ILE A 147 -7.44 40.95 -73.26
C ILE A 147 -7.37 41.10 -71.74
N GLY A 148 -8.48 41.49 -71.09
CA GLY A 148 -8.58 41.57 -69.63
C GLY A 148 -8.38 40.22 -68.92
N LEU A 149 -9.05 39.17 -69.41
CA LEU A 149 -8.95 37.81 -68.86
C LEU A 149 -7.56 37.20 -69.07
N LEU A 150 -6.92 37.56 -70.18
CA LEU A 150 -5.54 37.20 -70.48
C LEU A 150 -4.57 37.74 -69.43
N MET A 151 -4.69 39.03 -69.10
CA MET A 151 -3.87 39.67 -68.07
C MET A 151 -4.15 39.12 -66.67
N ASP A 152 -5.40 38.83 -66.32
CA ASP A 152 -5.77 38.21 -65.04
C ASP A 152 -5.11 36.82 -64.89
N ARG A 153 -5.08 36.01 -65.97
CA ARG A 153 -4.49 34.68 -65.96
C ARG A 153 -2.97 34.73 -65.77
N ILE A 154 -2.29 35.57 -66.55
CA ILE A 154 -0.84 35.75 -66.48
C ILE A 154 -0.42 36.27 -65.10
N GLU A 155 -1.14 37.26 -64.58
CA GLU A 155 -0.87 37.80 -63.25
C GLU A 155 -1.01 36.73 -62.16
N ALA A 156 -2.11 35.96 -62.17
CA ALA A 156 -2.35 34.92 -61.17
C ALA A 156 -1.32 33.78 -61.20
N GLU A 157 -0.65 33.57 -62.33
CA GLU A 157 0.44 32.60 -62.49
C GLU A 157 1.78 33.15 -61.96
N ILE A 158 2.07 34.42 -62.24
CA ILE A 158 3.23 35.15 -61.68
C ILE A 158 3.15 35.22 -60.15
N ALA A 159 2.00 35.63 -59.61
CA ALA A 159 1.79 35.78 -58.16
C ALA A 159 1.91 34.45 -57.40
N ARG A 160 1.41 33.34 -57.98
CA ARG A 160 1.53 32.00 -57.36
C ARG A 160 2.99 31.56 -57.24
N THR A 161 3.78 31.85 -58.26
CA THR A 161 5.19 31.45 -58.30
C THR A 161 5.99 32.19 -57.25
N LEU A 162 5.75 33.51 -57.11
CA LEU A 162 6.37 34.35 -56.09
C LEU A 162 5.97 33.98 -54.64
N ALA A 163 4.75 33.46 -54.40
CA ALA A 163 4.28 33.09 -53.07
C ALA A 163 4.82 31.74 -52.55
N SER A 164 5.16 30.80 -53.44
CA SER A 164 5.57 29.44 -53.07
C SER A 164 6.98 29.33 -52.47
N ALA A 165 7.88 30.26 -52.81
CA ALA A 165 9.29 30.20 -52.44
C ALA A 165 9.58 30.45 -50.95
N ASP A 166 8.64 31.04 -50.20
CA ASP A 166 8.86 31.51 -48.82
C ASP A 166 8.10 30.71 -47.74
N THR A 167 7.63 29.50 -48.09
CA THR A 167 6.91 28.59 -47.17
C THR A 167 7.76 27.40 -46.74
N VAL A 168 7.48 26.82 -45.57
CA VAL A 168 8.19 25.65 -45.04
C VAL A 168 7.71 24.37 -45.73
N ALA A 169 8.53 23.81 -46.62
CA ALA A 169 8.17 22.62 -47.40
C ALA A 169 8.28 21.31 -46.60
N VAL A 170 9.34 21.18 -45.80
CA VAL A 170 9.59 19.97 -45.02
C VAL A 170 10.50 20.24 -43.83
N ILE A 171 10.19 19.57 -42.71
CA ILE A 171 10.99 19.58 -41.49
C ILE A 171 11.66 18.22 -41.34
N ARG A 172 12.96 18.21 -41.02
CA ARG A 172 13.73 17.00 -40.74
C ARG A 172 14.51 17.15 -39.44
N ILE A 173 14.74 16.02 -38.79
CA ILE A 173 15.58 15.94 -37.60
C ILE A 173 16.71 14.97 -37.87
N LYS A 174 17.93 15.36 -37.51
CA LYS A 174 19.13 14.57 -37.76
C LYS A 174 20.07 14.65 -36.58
N GLY A 175 20.63 13.50 -36.20
CA GLY A 175 21.59 13.38 -35.10
C GLY A 175 20.98 12.85 -33.79
N ASN A 176 19.64 12.77 -33.71
CA ASN A 176 18.96 11.99 -32.69
C ASN A 176 19.13 10.48 -32.94
N ARG A 177 19.21 9.72 -31.86
CA ARG A 177 19.42 8.27 -31.84
C ARG A 177 18.54 7.59 -30.79
N ARG A 178 18.50 8.14 -29.58
CA ARG A 178 17.69 7.62 -28.46
C ARG A 178 16.38 8.37 -28.30
N ILE A 179 16.37 9.65 -28.64
CA ILE A 179 15.15 10.45 -28.62
C ILE A 179 14.49 10.34 -29.99
N ASP A 180 13.24 9.92 -30.03
CA ASP A 180 12.48 9.79 -31.27
C ASP A 180 12.27 11.15 -31.92
N SER A 181 12.34 11.19 -33.25
CA SER A 181 12.15 12.42 -34.02
C SER A 181 10.77 13.04 -33.76
N ASP A 182 9.73 12.23 -33.57
CA ASP A 182 8.36 12.71 -33.33
C ASP A 182 8.24 13.49 -32.01
N ALA A 183 8.96 13.07 -30.96
CA ALA A 183 8.97 13.78 -29.67
C ALA A 183 9.57 15.19 -29.81
N ILE A 184 10.60 15.33 -30.66
CA ILE A 184 11.24 16.61 -30.93
C ILE A 184 10.32 17.47 -31.84
N LEU A 185 9.64 16.86 -32.82
CA LEU A 185 8.66 17.54 -33.69
C LEU A 185 7.46 18.08 -32.91
N GLN A 186 7.02 17.41 -31.85
CA GLN A 186 5.94 17.90 -30.97
C GLN A 186 6.36 19.11 -30.12
N THR A 187 7.67 19.29 -29.89
CA THR A 187 8.21 20.36 -29.04
C THR A 187 8.42 21.67 -29.78
N ILE A 188 8.66 21.62 -31.10
CA ILE A 188 8.82 22.81 -31.94
C ILE A 188 7.47 23.43 -32.31
N ASN A 189 7.47 24.70 -32.64
CA ASN A 189 6.33 25.48 -33.13
C ASN A 189 6.25 25.51 -34.65
N THR A 190 7.38 25.44 -35.37
CA THR A 190 7.38 25.44 -36.84
C THR A 190 6.57 24.25 -37.40
N ARG A 191 5.66 24.50 -38.36
CA ARG A 191 4.92 23.43 -39.07
C ARG A 191 5.17 23.46 -40.58
N LYS A 192 4.97 22.31 -41.21
CA LYS A 192 4.98 22.18 -42.67
C LYS A 192 3.81 22.99 -43.26
N GLY A 193 4.10 23.81 -44.25
CA GLY A 193 3.14 24.65 -44.98
C GLY A 193 2.98 26.07 -44.41
N GLU A 194 3.60 26.39 -43.28
CA GLU A 194 3.59 27.75 -42.70
C GLU A 194 4.61 28.67 -43.38
N GLN A 195 4.47 29.98 -43.17
CA GLN A 195 5.48 30.95 -43.60
C GLN A 195 6.79 30.72 -42.86
N TYR A 196 7.90 30.90 -43.58
CA TYR A 196 9.22 30.84 -42.97
C TYR A 196 9.45 32.06 -42.07
N ASP A 197 9.62 31.82 -40.76
CA ASP A 197 9.93 32.86 -39.77
C ASP A 197 11.20 32.49 -38.95
N PRO A 198 12.30 33.24 -39.13
CA PRO A 198 13.53 33.06 -38.35
C PRO A 198 13.37 33.19 -36.82
N VAL A 199 12.39 33.98 -36.36
CA VAL A 199 12.13 34.20 -34.92
C VAL A 199 11.59 32.92 -34.29
N VAL A 200 10.59 32.30 -34.94
CA VAL A 200 10.00 31.02 -34.52
C VAL A 200 11.06 29.91 -34.50
N LEU A 201 11.98 29.90 -35.48
CA LEU A 201 13.07 28.93 -35.51
C LEU A 201 14.04 29.07 -34.33
N SER A 202 14.30 30.30 -33.86
CA SER A 202 15.12 30.55 -32.67
C SER A 202 14.43 30.05 -31.39
N GLU A 203 13.11 30.22 -31.29
CA GLU A 203 12.31 29.66 -30.19
C GLU A 203 12.33 28.13 -30.20
N ASP A 204 12.27 27.52 -31.38
CA ASP A 204 12.37 26.07 -31.53
C ASP A 204 13.71 25.51 -31.06
N ILE A 205 14.83 26.18 -31.37
CA ILE A 205 16.15 25.81 -30.84
C ILE A 205 16.11 25.80 -29.31
N LYS A 206 15.56 26.86 -28.70
CA LYS A 206 15.45 26.96 -27.23
C LYS A 206 14.54 25.87 -26.66
N ALA A 207 13.43 25.56 -27.33
CA ALA A 207 12.49 24.53 -26.91
C ALA A 207 13.13 23.13 -26.94
N ILE A 208 13.82 22.79 -28.04
CA ILE A 208 14.55 21.51 -28.19
C ILE A 208 15.68 21.43 -27.15
N TYR A 209 16.45 22.50 -26.95
CA TYR A 209 17.50 22.53 -25.94
C TYR A 209 16.91 22.39 -24.52
N GLY A 210 15.75 23.01 -24.28
CA GLY A 210 14.98 22.92 -23.03
C GLY A 210 14.48 21.53 -22.69
N MET A 211 14.40 20.60 -23.66
CA MET A 211 14.13 19.19 -23.39
C MET A 211 15.25 18.52 -22.55
N GLY A 212 16.44 19.12 -22.51
CA GLY A 212 17.55 18.70 -21.63
C GLY A 212 18.36 17.48 -22.12
N PHE A 213 17.98 16.86 -23.23
CA PHE A 213 18.62 15.66 -23.79
C PHE A 213 19.81 15.92 -24.73
N PHE A 214 20.00 17.16 -25.18
CA PHE A 214 20.97 17.52 -26.22
C PHE A 214 22.08 18.43 -25.68
N GLU A 215 23.31 18.25 -26.17
CA GLU A 215 24.45 19.13 -25.92
C GLU A 215 24.50 20.32 -26.88
N ASP A 216 24.04 20.13 -28.11
CA ASP A 216 24.08 21.13 -29.17
C ASP A 216 22.85 20.94 -30.07
N VAL A 217 22.25 22.05 -30.48
CA VAL A 217 21.08 22.10 -31.37
C VAL A 217 21.33 23.19 -32.40
N ARG A 218 21.40 22.81 -33.67
CA ARG A 218 21.60 23.73 -34.80
C ARG A 218 20.49 23.56 -35.81
N ILE A 219 20.28 24.57 -36.64
CA ILE A 219 19.35 24.53 -37.76
C ILE A 219 20.12 24.70 -39.06
N ASP A 220 19.78 23.87 -40.04
CA ASP A 220 20.24 23.97 -41.43
C ASP A 220 19.02 24.21 -42.33
N VAL A 221 19.01 25.34 -43.04
CA VAL A 221 17.91 25.75 -43.93
C VAL A 221 18.40 25.69 -45.38
N VAL A 222 17.70 24.90 -46.20
CA VAL A 222 18.03 24.74 -47.62
C VAL A 222 16.80 25.08 -48.46
N GLU A 223 16.94 26.05 -49.36
CA GLU A 223 15.88 26.45 -50.29
C GLU A 223 15.64 25.38 -51.36
N LYS A 224 14.38 25.16 -51.71
CA LYS A 224 13.97 24.23 -52.77
C LYS A 224 12.83 24.82 -53.60
N PRO A 225 12.58 24.28 -54.82
CA PRO A 225 11.47 24.74 -55.68
C PRO A 225 10.07 24.62 -55.05
N ASP A 226 9.91 23.75 -54.04
CA ASP A 226 8.66 23.51 -53.30
C ASP A 226 8.58 24.27 -51.95
N GLY A 227 9.58 25.10 -51.63
CA GLY A 227 9.70 25.89 -50.39
C GLY A 227 10.98 25.60 -49.61
N LYS A 228 11.12 26.15 -48.40
CA LYS A 228 12.31 25.98 -47.55
C LYS A 228 12.28 24.66 -46.79
N ARG A 229 13.38 23.89 -46.85
CA ARG A 229 13.60 22.70 -46.04
C ARG A 229 14.38 23.06 -44.78
N ILE A 230 13.82 22.73 -43.62
CA ILE A 230 14.41 23.01 -42.31
C ILE A 230 14.90 21.69 -41.72
N THR A 231 16.18 21.61 -41.35
CA THR A 231 16.78 20.44 -40.70
C THR A 231 17.34 20.81 -39.34
N TYR A 232 16.75 20.28 -38.27
CA TYR A 232 17.30 20.40 -36.92
C TYR A 232 18.40 19.35 -36.72
N LEU A 233 19.63 19.83 -36.56
CA LEU A 233 20.82 19.03 -36.27
C LEU A 233 21.03 19.00 -34.75
N VAL A 234 20.79 17.84 -34.13
CA VAL A 234 20.90 17.69 -32.67
C VAL A 234 22.05 16.76 -32.31
N ARG A 235 22.81 17.11 -31.27
CA ARG A 235 23.82 16.23 -30.66
C ARG A 235 23.34 15.79 -29.29
N GLU A 236 22.94 14.53 -29.16
CA GLU A 236 22.49 13.97 -27.88
C GLU A 236 23.61 13.96 -26.83
N LYS A 237 23.24 14.16 -25.56
CA LYS A 237 24.12 13.95 -24.42
C LYS A 237 24.54 12.48 -24.30
N PRO A 238 25.72 12.20 -23.72
CA PRO A 238 26.13 10.83 -23.44
C PRO A 238 25.17 10.15 -22.45
N ALA A 239 25.04 8.82 -22.57
CA ALA A 239 24.27 8.04 -21.62
C ALA A 239 25.13 7.62 -20.42
N ILE A 240 24.49 7.44 -19.28
CA ILE A 240 25.12 6.94 -18.04
C ILE A 240 25.56 5.50 -18.27
N ARG A 241 26.86 5.24 -18.25
CA ARG A 241 27.40 3.88 -18.36
C ARG A 241 27.47 3.21 -16.99
N LYS A 242 27.99 3.92 -16.01
CA LYS A 242 28.16 3.47 -14.63
C LYS A 242 27.94 4.62 -13.66
N ILE A 243 27.35 4.31 -12.52
CA ILE A 243 27.23 5.20 -11.37
C ILE A 243 28.23 4.71 -10.32
N ASN A 244 29.18 5.57 -9.97
CA ASN A 244 30.15 5.36 -8.91
C ASN A 244 29.78 6.23 -7.71
N ILE A 245 30.01 5.69 -6.51
CA ILE A 245 29.83 6.40 -5.25
C ILE A 245 31.19 6.37 -4.56
N ALA A 246 31.65 7.51 -4.07
CA ALA A 246 32.94 7.65 -3.42
C ALA A 246 32.82 8.52 -2.16
N GLY A 247 33.64 8.23 -1.15
CA GLY A 247 33.66 8.97 0.12
C GLY A 247 32.68 8.47 1.18
N ASN A 248 31.86 7.45 0.88
CA ASN A 248 30.95 6.83 1.85
C ASN A 248 31.70 5.86 2.79
N LYS A 249 31.96 6.26 4.04
CA LYS A 249 32.57 5.41 5.07
C LYS A 249 31.55 4.96 6.11
N GLU A 250 30.61 5.84 6.48
CA GLU A 250 29.63 5.59 7.54
C GLU A 250 28.38 4.86 7.04
N ILE A 251 28.01 5.01 5.76
CA ILE A 251 26.85 4.35 5.15
C ILE A 251 27.31 3.39 4.03
N LYS A 252 26.85 2.13 4.10
CA LYS A 252 27.15 1.11 3.08
C LYS A 252 26.58 1.54 1.71
N GLU A 253 27.35 1.28 0.66
CA GLU A 253 27.01 1.68 -0.71
C GLU A 253 25.64 1.16 -1.17
N ASP A 254 25.28 -0.08 -0.82
CA ASP A 254 23.98 -0.68 -1.18
C ASP A 254 22.80 0.16 -0.69
N LYS A 255 22.91 0.77 0.49
CA LYS A 255 21.86 1.64 1.05
C LYS A 255 21.77 2.98 0.36
N ILE A 256 22.88 3.49 -0.15
CA ILE A 256 22.90 4.72 -0.95
C ILE A 256 22.31 4.43 -2.34
N ARG A 257 22.55 3.23 -2.90
CA ARG A 257 21.96 2.80 -4.18
C ARG A 257 20.44 2.68 -4.12
N GLU A 258 19.86 2.30 -2.97
CA GLU A 258 18.39 2.22 -2.80
C GLU A 258 17.68 3.57 -2.98
N VAL A 259 18.33 4.70 -2.68
CA VAL A 259 17.73 6.04 -2.81
C VAL A 259 18.01 6.74 -4.14
N ILE A 260 18.94 6.20 -4.94
CA ILE A 260 19.27 6.70 -6.28
C ILE A 260 18.24 6.17 -7.28
N ASP A 261 17.53 7.05 -7.97
CA ASP A 261 16.59 6.70 -9.04
C ASP A 261 17.20 6.78 -10.45
N LEU A 262 18.45 7.22 -10.57
CA LEU A 262 19.22 7.17 -11.81
C LEU A 262 19.53 5.72 -12.21
N LYS A 263 19.16 5.38 -13.44
CA LYS A 263 19.44 4.07 -14.03
C LYS A 263 20.62 4.14 -15.00
N PRO A 264 21.45 3.10 -15.08
CA PRO A 264 22.36 2.94 -16.21
C PRO A 264 21.59 3.01 -17.55
N PHE A 265 22.28 3.48 -18.59
CA PHE A 265 21.80 3.69 -19.95
C PHE A 265 20.82 4.85 -20.18
N SER A 266 20.42 5.58 -19.14
CA SER A 266 19.65 6.83 -19.30
C SER A 266 20.53 7.99 -19.79
N VAL A 267 19.90 8.99 -20.44
CA VAL A 267 20.59 10.21 -20.89
C VAL A 267 20.90 11.09 -19.68
N ILE A 268 22.10 11.66 -19.63
CA ILE A 268 22.53 12.53 -18.52
C ILE A 268 21.75 13.84 -18.53
N GLN A 269 21.13 14.15 -17.40
CA GLN A 269 20.45 15.42 -17.14
C GLN A 269 21.01 16.04 -15.85
N GLU A 270 21.43 17.30 -15.92
CA GLU A 270 21.98 18.06 -14.78
C GLU A 270 21.02 18.05 -13.58
N LYS A 271 19.73 18.29 -13.87
CA LYS A 271 18.66 18.33 -12.87
C LYS A 271 18.55 17.01 -12.10
N SER A 272 18.53 15.88 -12.80
CA SER A 272 18.45 14.56 -12.17
C SER A 272 19.69 14.21 -11.35
N LEU A 273 20.88 14.65 -11.79
CA LEU A 273 22.12 14.48 -11.00
C LEU A 273 22.04 15.24 -9.68
N GLN A 274 21.56 16.49 -9.71
CA GLN A 274 21.41 17.31 -8.52
C GLN A 274 20.32 16.77 -7.58
N GLU A 275 19.17 16.36 -8.12
CA GLU A 275 18.10 15.72 -7.32
C GLU A 275 18.60 14.45 -6.62
N ASN A 276 19.41 13.63 -7.29
CA ASN A 276 19.99 12.43 -6.68
C ASN A 276 21.05 12.76 -5.63
N ALA A 277 21.88 13.79 -5.86
CA ALA A 277 22.82 14.28 -4.85
C ALA A 277 22.08 14.74 -3.57
N GLU A 278 20.96 15.45 -3.72
CA GLU A 278 20.10 15.87 -2.60
C GLU A 278 19.42 14.67 -1.92
N LYS A 279 18.99 13.64 -2.65
CA LYS A 279 18.46 12.39 -2.04
C LYS A 279 19.51 11.67 -1.20
N ILE A 280 20.74 11.56 -1.70
CA ILE A 280 21.85 10.97 -0.96
C ILE A 280 22.15 11.83 0.28
N LYS A 281 22.21 13.16 0.13
CA LYS A 281 22.39 14.07 1.26
C LYS A 281 21.28 13.91 2.30
N ALA A 282 20.02 13.81 1.88
CA ALA A 282 18.87 13.59 2.76
C ALA A 282 18.98 12.26 3.53
N LEU A 283 19.46 11.19 2.90
CA LEU A 283 19.77 9.92 3.57
C LEU A 283 20.82 10.10 4.68
N TYR A 284 21.87 10.88 4.43
CA TYR A 284 22.89 11.19 5.44
C TYR A 284 22.33 12.05 6.57
N VAL A 285 21.52 13.07 6.25
CA VAL A 285 20.83 13.91 7.24
C VAL A 285 19.91 13.07 8.13
N ASP A 286 19.12 12.14 7.56
CA ASP A 286 18.26 11.22 8.32
C ASP A 286 19.06 10.31 9.28
N LYS A 287 20.33 10.03 8.95
CA LYS A 287 21.26 9.28 9.81
C LYS A 287 22.03 10.15 10.80
N GLY A 288 21.81 11.47 10.81
CA GLY A 288 22.40 12.42 11.74
C GLY A 288 23.66 13.11 11.26
N PHE A 289 24.01 12.99 9.98
CA PHE A 289 25.17 13.64 9.37
C PHE A 289 24.75 14.94 8.65
N ALA A 290 24.32 15.93 9.43
CA ALA A 290 23.69 17.15 8.92
C ALA A 290 24.58 17.98 7.96
N ASP A 291 25.90 17.98 8.18
CA ASP A 291 26.86 18.77 7.40
C ASP A 291 27.42 18.02 6.18
N THR A 292 26.75 16.95 5.75
CA THR A 292 27.20 16.16 4.60
C THR A 292 27.04 16.95 3.30
N ILE A 293 28.11 16.96 2.50
CA ILE A 293 28.12 17.56 1.16
C ILE A 293 28.21 16.45 0.13
N VAL A 294 27.30 16.45 -0.83
CA VAL A 294 27.30 15.49 -1.95
C VAL A 294 27.46 16.26 -3.24
N THR A 295 28.52 15.97 -3.99
CA THR A 295 28.78 16.57 -5.30
C THR A 295 28.66 15.51 -6.39
N ALA A 296 27.97 15.85 -7.47
CA ALA A 296 27.83 14.99 -8.63
C ALA A 296 28.79 15.45 -9.72
N SER A 297 29.64 14.56 -10.22
CA SER A 297 30.56 14.83 -11.33
C SER A 297 30.35 13.84 -12.47
N VAL A 298 30.56 14.30 -13.70
CA VAL A 298 30.40 13.50 -14.92
C VAL A 298 31.74 13.41 -15.64
N LYS A 299 32.25 12.18 -15.80
CA LYS A 299 33.46 11.90 -16.57
C LYS A 299 33.09 11.26 -17.90
N LYS A 300 33.24 12.00 -19.00
CA LYS A 300 33.02 11.49 -20.36
C LYS A 300 34.05 10.39 -20.64
N GLN A 301 33.58 9.19 -21.00
CA GLN A 301 34.41 8.07 -21.46
C GLN A 301 34.46 8.00 -22.98
N SER A 302 33.39 8.43 -23.64
CA SER A 302 33.29 8.62 -25.09
C SER A 302 32.17 9.63 -25.40
N GLU A 303 32.04 10.00 -26.67
CA GLU A 303 30.89 10.78 -27.18
C GLU A 303 29.52 10.13 -26.89
N LYS A 304 29.48 8.81 -26.60
CA LYS A 304 28.22 8.08 -26.39
C LYS A 304 27.93 7.75 -24.94
N ALA A 305 28.95 7.78 -24.07
CA ALA A 305 28.91 7.20 -22.74
C ALA A 305 29.76 8.00 -21.75
N ALA A 306 29.21 8.25 -20.57
CA ALA A 306 29.92 8.89 -19.47
C ALA A 306 29.65 8.16 -18.15
N ASP A 307 30.60 8.26 -17.23
CA ASP A 307 30.45 7.76 -15.87
C ASP A 307 30.04 8.91 -14.96
N THR A 308 29.04 8.66 -14.12
CA THR A 308 28.62 9.60 -13.09
C THR A 308 29.25 9.17 -11.78
N THR A 309 29.85 10.12 -11.06
CA THR A 309 30.42 9.88 -9.72
C THR A 309 29.74 10.81 -8.72
N PHE A 310 29.20 10.24 -7.65
CA PHE A 310 28.76 10.99 -6.48
C PHE A 310 29.88 10.97 -5.44
N GLU A 311 30.53 12.11 -5.24
CA GLU A 311 31.55 12.31 -4.22
C GLU A 311 30.89 12.86 -2.96
N ILE A 312 30.98 12.08 -1.88
CA ILE A 312 30.36 12.36 -0.59
C ILE A 312 31.46 12.78 0.39
N THR A 313 31.35 14.00 0.89
CA THR A 313 32.11 14.47 2.05
C THR A 313 31.22 14.35 3.27
N GLU A 314 31.43 13.31 4.06
CA GLU A 314 30.63 13.02 5.25
C GLU A 314 30.89 14.07 6.34
N GLY A 315 29.81 14.64 6.88
CA GLY A 315 29.88 15.55 8.03
C GLY A 315 30.04 14.81 9.36
N GLU A 316 30.15 15.54 10.47
CA GLU A 316 30.11 14.92 11.80
C GLU A 316 28.70 14.47 12.17
N LYS A 317 28.61 13.34 12.90
CA LYS A 317 27.33 12.82 13.37
C LYS A 317 26.83 13.62 14.57
N VAL A 318 25.78 14.41 14.37
CA VAL A 318 25.12 15.21 15.41
C VAL A 318 24.10 14.34 16.15
N ARG A 319 24.03 14.48 17.48
CA ARG A 319 23.10 13.72 18.33
C ARG A 319 22.41 14.61 19.35
N ILE A 320 21.20 14.26 19.74
CA ILE A 320 20.46 14.92 20.82
C ILE A 320 21.10 14.55 22.15
N LYS A 321 21.52 15.58 22.88
CA LYS A 321 22.14 15.43 24.20
C LYS A 321 21.12 15.53 25.31
N SER A 322 20.22 16.50 25.25
CA SER A 322 19.10 16.64 26.17
C SER A 322 17.86 17.19 25.47
N ILE A 323 16.70 16.85 26.03
CA ILE A 323 15.40 17.39 25.68
C ILE A 323 14.84 18.02 26.95
N GLU A 324 14.57 19.31 26.92
CA GLU A 324 13.98 20.05 28.02
C GLU A 324 12.55 20.44 27.66
N ILE A 325 11.61 20.23 28.58
CA ILE A 325 10.25 20.73 28.43
C ILE A 325 10.14 21.93 29.38
N ALA A 326 9.81 23.09 28.82
CA ALA A 326 9.87 24.35 29.57
C ALA A 326 8.47 24.89 29.80
N GLY A 327 8.09 25.06 31.07
CA GLY A 327 6.81 25.67 31.47
C GLY A 327 5.78 24.68 32.05
N ASN A 328 6.09 23.39 32.06
CA ASN A 328 5.30 22.40 32.79
C ASN A 328 5.48 22.55 34.32
N LYS A 329 4.37 22.41 35.05
CA LYS A 329 4.29 22.51 36.52
C LYS A 329 3.37 21.45 37.10
N ALA A 330 2.30 21.11 36.39
CA ALA A 330 1.34 20.09 36.77
C ALA A 330 1.86 18.66 36.57
N PHE A 331 2.74 18.45 35.58
CA PHE A 331 3.33 17.15 35.26
C PHE A 331 4.85 17.23 35.27
N SER A 332 5.49 16.13 35.66
CA SER A 332 6.95 16.04 35.71
C SER A 332 7.57 15.88 34.31
N ASP A 333 8.81 16.32 34.16
CA ASP A 333 9.59 16.18 32.92
C ASP A 333 9.65 14.71 32.49
N ASP A 334 9.91 13.79 33.43
CA ASP A 334 9.97 12.35 33.19
C ASP A 334 8.66 11.78 32.60
N GLU A 335 7.50 12.28 33.04
CA GLU A 335 6.19 11.83 32.52
C GLU A 335 5.98 12.28 31.08
N LEU A 336 6.37 13.51 30.74
CA LEU A 336 6.21 14.07 29.41
C LEU A 336 7.28 13.54 28.44
N GLU A 337 8.53 13.38 28.89
CA GLU A 337 9.61 12.71 28.16
C GLU A 337 9.25 11.26 27.82
N GLY A 338 8.49 10.59 28.69
CA GLY A 338 7.98 9.24 28.46
C GLY A 338 7.08 9.11 27.22
N LEU A 339 6.52 10.22 26.72
CA LEU A 339 5.63 10.27 25.55
C LEU A 339 6.39 10.42 24.22
N LEU A 340 7.63 10.91 24.29
CA LEU A 340 8.41 11.32 23.12
C LEU A 340 8.93 10.11 22.35
N GLU A 341 8.82 10.19 21.02
CA GLU A 341 9.55 9.34 20.08
C GLU A 341 11.02 9.74 20.02
N THR A 342 11.29 11.05 20.15
CA THR A 342 12.63 11.62 20.20
C THR A 342 13.33 11.19 21.48
N VAL A 343 14.61 10.80 21.37
CA VAL A 343 15.36 10.22 22.49
C VAL A 343 16.70 10.92 22.67
N GLU A 344 17.05 11.19 23.92
CA GLU A 344 18.38 11.65 24.32
C GLU A 344 19.42 10.54 24.21
N LYS A 345 20.68 10.90 23.94
CA LYS A 345 21.78 9.94 24.01
C LYS A 345 22.17 9.66 25.47
N LYS A 346 21.62 8.58 26.05
CA LYS A 346 21.99 8.14 27.41
C LYS A 346 23.29 7.30 27.42
N PRO A 347 24.12 7.38 28.48
CA PRO A 347 25.36 6.58 28.57
C PRO A 347 25.10 5.07 28.64
N PHE A 348 25.99 4.25 28.09
CA PHE A 348 25.83 2.78 28.02
C PHE A 348 25.77 2.08 29.39
N TRP A 349 26.20 2.74 30.47
CA TRP A 349 26.32 2.20 31.82
C TRP A 349 25.10 2.47 32.73
N THR A 350 24.08 3.18 32.25
CA THR A 350 22.79 3.28 32.97
C THR A 350 21.88 2.09 32.59
N PRO A 351 21.46 1.25 33.56
CA PRO A 351 20.65 0.06 33.27
C PRO A 351 19.18 0.47 33.08
N SER A 352 18.78 0.71 31.83
CA SER A 352 17.37 0.89 31.44
C SER A 352 17.05 0.01 30.25
N LEU A 353 15.84 -0.59 30.22
CA LEU A 353 15.36 -1.43 29.12
C LEU A 353 15.47 -0.74 27.74
N ARG A 354 15.43 0.61 27.68
CA ARG A 354 15.62 1.39 26.44
C ARG A 354 17.03 1.24 25.85
N ASN A 355 18.07 1.03 26.67
CA ASN A 355 19.46 0.86 26.22
C ASN A 355 19.73 -0.52 25.57
N ILE A 356 18.92 -1.54 25.87
CA ILE A 356 19.03 -2.86 25.22
C ILE A 356 18.34 -2.84 23.84
N ILE A 357 17.30 -2.02 23.67
CA ILE A 357 16.54 -1.88 22.41
C ILE A 357 17.33 -1.07 21.36
N SER A 358 18.16 -0.11 21.78
CA SER A 358 19.01 0.68 20.87
C SER A 358 20.10 -0.15 20.16
N LEU A 359 20.49 -1.32 20.71
CA LEU A 359 21.38 -2.27 20.04
C LEU A 359 20.77 -2.89 18.77
N PHE A 360 19.44 -2.91 18.64
CA PHE A 360 18.74 -3.59 17.52
C PHE A 360 17.98 -2.63 16.58
N LYS A 361 17.69 -1.38 16.99
CA LYS A 361 16.93 -0.40 16.18
C LYS A 361 17.78 0.68 15.47
N GLY A 362 19.09 0.69 15.65
CA GLY A 362 19.96 1.76 15.17
C GLY A 362 19.97 2.98 16.08
N ASP A 363 20.88 3.92 15.83
CA ASP A 363 21.22 5.06 16.70
C ASP A 363 20.03 6.04 16.83
N SER A 364 19.19 5.84 17.85
CA SER A 364 17.88 6.52 18.05
C SER A 364 17.96 7.97 18.55
N ALA A 365 19.17 8.48 18.80
CA ALA A 365 19.41 9.84 19.30
C ALA A 365 19.67 10.87 18.18
N VAL A 366 19.21 10.58 16.96
CA VAL A 366 19.30 11.48 15.81
C VAL A 366 18.01 12.30 15.73
N LEU A 367 18.13 13.62 15.52
CA LEU A 367 16.99 14.50 15.37
C LEU A 367 16.25 14.25 14.06
N LYS A 368 14.93 14.09 14.16
CA LYS A 368 14.01 14.01 13.04
C LYS A 368 12.88 15.02 13.25
N TRP A 369 12.75 15.99 12.35
CA TRP A 369 11.77 17.08 12.48
C TRP A 369 10.33 16.58 12.54
N ASP A 370 10.00 15.59 11.72
CA ASP A 370 8.69 14.95 11.69
C ASP A 370 8.38 14.22 13.01
N ALA A 371 9.39 13.65 13.69
CA ALA A 371 9.21 13.04 15.00
C ALA A 371 8.95 14.12 16.07
N LEU A 372 9.63 15.26 15.98
CA LEU A 372 9.48 16.37 16.91
C LEU A 372 8.10 17.05 16.82
N GLU A 373 7.57 17.23 15.61
CA GLU A 373 6.18 17.69 15.39
C GLU A 373 5.15 16.69 15.94
N ARG A 374 5.38 15.38 15.77
CA ARG A 374 4.53 14.34 16.39
C ARG A 374 4.61 14.39 17.91
N ASP A 375 5.79 14.63 18.46
CA ASP A 375 6.02 14.73 19.90
C ASP A 375 5.29 15.95 20.49
N GLN A 376 5.34 17.10 19.82
CA GLN A 376 4.54 18.29 20.17
C GLN A 376 3.04 17.95 20.25
N ALA A 377 2.51 17.26 19.23
CA ALA A 377 1.12 16.84 19.19
C ALA A 377 0.77 15.83 20.30
N ARG A 378 1.70 14.94 20.67
CA ARG A 378 1.52 13.99 21.80
C ARG A 378 1.47 14.70 23.14
N ILE A 379 2.35 15.67 23.38
CA ILE A 379 2.31 16.49 24.60
C ILE A 379 0.98 17.24 24.65
N ALA A 380 0.59 17.93 23.57
CA ALA A 380 -0.69 18.66 23.53
C ALA A 380 -1.89 17.75 23.81
N ALA A 381 -1.95 16.58 23.16
CA ALA A 381 -2.99 15.59 23.42
C ALA A 381 -2.96 15.06 24.88
N PHE A 382 -1.78 14.87 25.46
CA PHE A 382 -1.64 14.43 26.85
C PHE A 382 -2.28 15.40 27.84
N TYR A 383 -2.08 16.70 27.64
CA TYR A 383 -2.70 17.76 28.44
C TYR A 383 -4.21 17.86 28.20
N HIS A 384 -4.65 17.90 26.94
CA HIS A 384 -6.08 17.97 26.60
C HIS A 384 -6.89 16.74 27.06
N ASN A 385 -6.24 15.59 27.23
CA ASN A 385 -6.85 14.39 27.77
C ASN A 385 -6.95 14.37 29.31
N ARG A 386 -6.43 15.40 30.01
CA ARG A 386 -6.43 15.53 31.48
C ARG A 386 -7.08 16.82 31.98
N GLY A 387 -7.92 17.43 31.15
CA GLY A 387 -8.68 18.63 31.50
C GLY A 387 -8.03 19.95 31.11
N TYR A 388 -6.79 19.96 30.62
CA TYR A 388 -6.09 21.19 30.26
C TYR A 388 -6.45 21.61 28.83
N VAL A 389 -7.65 22.15 28.65
CA VAL A 389 -8.20 22.51 27.33
C VAL A 389 -7.46 23.68 26.69
N ASP A 390 -6.92 24.58 27.50
CA ASP A 390 -6.18 25.76 27.04
C ASP A 390 -4.66 25.50 26.90
N ALA A 391 -4.22 24.26 27.10
CA ALA A 391 -2.81 23.90 26.98
C ALA A 391 -2.30 24.20 25.55
N LYS A 392 -1.14 24.84 25.47
CA LYS A 392 -0.45 25.10 24.20
C LYS A 392 0.98 24.59 24.30
N VAL A 393 1.40 23.90 23.25
CA VAL A 393 2.79 23.47 23.08
C VAL A 393 3.36 24.29 21.93
N GLY A 394 4.35 25.13 22.21
CA GLY A 394 4.99 25.98 21.20
C GLY A 394 5.92 25.18 20.28
N GLU A 395 6.48 25.87 19.28
CA GLU A 395 7.44 25.25 18.37
C GLU A 395 8.73 24.88 19.12
N PRO A 396 9.27 23.66 18.93
CA PRO A 396 10.51 23.24 19.56
C PRO A 396 11.71 24.09 19.12
N GLU A 397 12.49 24.57 20.08
CA GLU A 397 13.73 25.30 19.84
C GLU A 397 14.91 24.32 19.85
N VAL A 398 15.74 24.32 18.80
CA VAL A 398 16.91 23.43 18.70
C VAL A 398 18.19 24.25 18.65
N GLN A 399 19.04 24.08 19.66
CA GLN A 399 20.36 24.68 19.76
C GLN A 399 21.45 23.65 19.47
N ARG A 400 22.49 24.03 18.72
CA ARG A 400 23.59 23.15 18.35
C ARG A 400 24.90 23.62 18.99
N GLU A 401 25.56 22.74 19.72
CA GLU A 401 26.93 22.93 20.22
C GLU A 401 27.83 21.77 19.72
N GLY A 402 28.64 22.03 18.71
CA GLY A 402 29.49 21.00 18.09
C GLY A 402 28.68 19.83 17.52
N ALA A 403 28.93 18.63 18.06
CA ALA A 403 28.23 17.38 17.68
C ALA A 403 26.96 17.11 18.51
N TRP A 404 26.52 18.06 19.33
CA TRP A 404 25.37 17.91 20.24
C TRP A 404 24.24 18.88 19.92
N LEU A 405 23.01 18.38 20.00
CA LEU A 405 21.77 19.15 19.89
C LEU A 405 21.09 19.20 21.26
N TYR A 406 20.59 20.37 21.63
CA TYR A 406 19.76 20.61 22.81
C TYR A 406 18.39 21.06 22.30
N VAL A 407 17.34 20.35 22.69
CA VAL A 407 15.97 20.62 22.23
C VAL A 407 15.16 21.13 23.40
N THR A 408 14.53 22.29 23.26
CA THR A 408 13.62 22.86 24.26
C THR A 408 12.21 22.93 23.70
N ILE A 409 11.23 22.35 24.40
CA ILE A 409 9.82 22.34 24.00
C ILE A 409 9.04 23.24 24.96
N PRO A 410 8.63 24.46 24.56
CA PRO A 410 7.87 25.35 25.43
C PRO A 410 6.41 24.89 25.58
N VAL A 411 5.89 24.88 26.81
CA VAL A 411 4.53 24.47 27.16
C VAL A 411 3.87 25.54 28.04
N GLU A 412 2.68 25.97 27.64
CA GLU A 412 1.75 26.74 28.48
C GLU A 412 0.62 25.79 28.91
N GLU A 413 0.61 25.33 30.16
CA GLU A 413 -0.33 24.28 30.59
C GLU A 413 -1.79 24.74 30.64
N GLY A 414 -2.04 25.98 31.07
CA GLY A 414 -3.40 26.45 31.41
C GLY A 414 -3.94 25.81 32.69
N GLU A 415 -5.23 26.02 32.96
CA GLU A 415 -5.92 25.44 34.14
C GLU A 415 -6.67 24.16 33.76
N PRO A 416 -6.84 23.19 34.69
CA PRO A 416 -7.63 21.99 34.43
C PRO A 416 -9.14 22.29 34.54
N TYR A 417 -9.90 21.74 33.60
CA TYR A 417 -11.35 21.80 33.55
C TYR A 417 -11.99 20.45 33.82
N GLY A 418 -13.05 20.44 34.62
CA GLY A 418 -13.95 19.31 34.82
C GLY A 418 -14.95 19.14 33.68
N VAL A 419 -15.69 18.03 33.69
CA VAL A 419 -16.83 17.83 32.78
C VAL A 419 -18.05 18.60 33.31
N GLY A 420 -18.64 19.42 32.44
CA GLY A 420 -19.82 20.24 32.71
C GLY A 420 -21.13 19.56 32.32
N LYS A 421 -22.11 20.36 31.89
CA LYS A 421 -23.38 19.87 31.36
C LYS A 421 -23.14 19.21 30.01
N ILE A 422 -23.72 18.02 29.82
CA ILE A 422 -23.74 17.33 28.53
C ILE A 422 -25.18 17.33 28.02
N GLU A 423 -25.37 17.74 26.78
CA GLU A 423 -26.68 17.82 26.13
C GLU A 423 -26.58 17.27 24.71
N ILE A 424 -27.53 16.42 24.33
CA ILE A 424 -27.66 15.89 22.97
C ILE A 424 -28.86 16.59 22.34
N ILE A 425 -28.62 17.30 21.24
CA ILE A 425 -29.68 17.96 20.46
C ILE A 425 -29.98 17.06 19.26
N GLU A 426 -31.09 16.34 19.35
CA GLU A 426 -31.62 15.47 18.31
C GLU A 426 -33.14 15.31 18.42
N ASP A 427 -33.76 14.78 17.36
CA ASP A 427 -35.20 14.47 17.31
C ASP A 427 -35.52 12.96 17.26
N HIS A 428 -34.52 12.07 17.15
CA HIS A 428 -34.75 10.66 16.83
C HIS A 428 -34.91 9.75 18.06
N PHE A 429 -33.95 9.74 18.99
CA PHE A 429 -34.07 8.94 20.21
C PHE A 429 -34.87 9.67 21.28
N GLN A 430 -35.91 9.01 21.80
CA GLN A 430 -36.79 9.59 22.84
C GLN A 430 -36.13 9.67 24.23
N ASP A 431 -35.04 8.92 24.47
CA ASP A 431 -34.37 8.82 25.78
C ASP A 431 -32.89 9.25 25.66
N GLN A 432 -32.69 10.56 25.51
CA GLN A 432 -31.37 11.19 25.45
C GLN A 432 -30.56 10.94 26.73
N ASP A 433 -31.23 10.90 27.89
CA ASP A 433 -30.60 10.64 29.19
C ASP A 433 -29.97 9.24 29.26
N ARG A 434 -30.56 8.25 28.58
CA ARG A 434 -29.96 6.92 28.45
C ARG A 434 -28.70 6.95 27.60
N LEU A 435 -28.69 7.68 26.49
CA LEU A 435 -27.50 7.81 25.63
C LEU A 435 -26.36 8.52 26.39
N ILE A 436 -26.66 9.61 27.08
CA ILE A 436 -25.68 10.35 27.90
C ILE A 436 -25.10 9.41 28.97
N ARG A 437 -25.92 8.64 29.68
CA ARG A 437 -25.44 7.70 30.72
C ARG A 437 -24.52 6.58 30.20
N GLN A 438 -24.57 6.27 28.91
CA GLN A 438 -23.67 5.30 28.28
C GLN A 438 -22.32 5.91 27.87
N MET A 439 -22.25 7.24 27.69
CA MET A 439 -21.01 7.93 27.37
C MET A 439 -20.01 7.80 28.53
N LYS A 440 -18.75 7.51 28.19
CA LYS A 440 -17.69 7.36 29.17
C LYS A 440 -17.28 8.70 29.79
N ILE A 441 -17.35 9.79 29.02
CA ILE A 441 -16.97 11.14 29.45
C ILE A 441 -17.76 11.59 30.70
N VAL A 442 -18.99 11.11 30.89
CA VAL A 442 -19.82 11.44 32.07
C VAL A 442 -19.19 10.95 33.38
N LYS A 443 -18.36 9.90 33.32
CA LYS A 443 -17.69 9.31 34.48
C LYS A 443 -16.29 9.87 34.70
N GLU A 444 -15.80 10.72 33.80
CA GLU A 444 -14.47 11.30 33.90
C GLU A 444 -14.45 12.47 34.90
N PRO A 445 -13.48 12.50 35.83
CA PRO A 445 -13.37 13.60 36.79
C PRO A 445 -12.90 14.91 36.13
N THR A 446 -12.17 14.82 35.01
CA THR A 446 -11.66 15.95 34.23
C THR A 446 -12.05 15.79 32.77
N PHE A 447 -12.14 16.89 32.03
CA PHE A 447 -12.44 16.83 30.62
C PHE A 447 -11.36 16.05 29.86
N ASN A 448 -11.74 14.98 29.17
CA ASN A 448 -10.83 14.16 28.39
C ASN A 448 -11.24 14.16 26.92
N GLN A 449 -10.48 14.87 26.08
CA GLN A 449 -10.79 15.03 24.67
C GLN A 449 -10.82 13.70 23.90
N GLN A 450 -9.93 12.76 24.23
CA GLN A 450 -9.90 11.43 23.62
C GLN A 450 -11.16 10.63 23.99
N VAL A 451 -11.59 10.67 25.25
CA VAL A 451 -12.81 9.98 25.69
C VAL A 451 -14.03 10.56 24.98
N LEU A 452 -14.16 11.89 24.91
CA LEU A 452 -15.24 12.53 24.16
C LEU A 452 -15.25 12.10 22.69
N ARG A 453 -14.08 12.08 22.02
CA ARG A 453 -13.97 11.64 20.62
C ARG A 453 -14.40 10.19 20.45
N GLN A 454 -14.04 9.31 21.39
CA GLN A 454 -14.46 7.92 21.38
C GLN A 454 -15.97 7.78 21.58
N ASP A 455 -16.57 8.56 22.48
CA ASP A 455 -18.02 8.58 22.69
C ASP A 455 -18.76 9.08 21.45
N VAL A 456 -18.29 10.17 20.82
CA VAL A 456 -18.87 10.69 19.55
C VAL A 456 -18.79 9.64 18.44
N MET A 457 -17.65 8.95 18.29
CA MET A 457 -17.49 7.86 17.31
C MET A 457 -18.42 6.68 17.64
N ALA A 458 -18.55 6.30 18.91
CA ALA A 458 -19.41 5.21 19.34
C ALA A 458 -20.89 5.52 19.08
N LEU A 459 -21.33 6.76 19.39
CA LEU A 459 -22.67 7.22 19.07
C LEU A 459 -22.90 7.23 17.55
N LYS A 460 -21.96 7.76 16.76
CA LYS A 460 -22.04 7.74 15.29
C LYS A 460 -22.18 6.32 14.74
N ASP A 461 -21.41 5.36 15.27
CA ASP A 461 -21.54 3.93 14.94
C ASP A 461 -22.94 3.39 15.32
N MET A 462 -23.52 3.79 16.46
CA MET A 462 -24.88 3.39 16.87
C MET A 462 -25.95 3.90 15.89
N TYR A 463 -25.95 5.19 15.54
CA TYR A 463 -26.87 5.73 14.54
C TYR A 463 -26.71 5.02 13.18
N ALA A 464 -25.46 4.82 12.77
CA ALA A 464 -25.17 4.15 11.51
C ALA A 464 -25.61 2.67 11.53
N ASP A 465 -25.62 2.00 12.69
CA ASP A 465 -26.13 0.64 12.86
C ASP A 465 -27.66 0.55 12.88
N GLU A 466 -28.37 1.66 13.15
CA GLU A 466 -29.83 1.77 12.94
C GLU A 466 -30.20 2.16 11.50
N GLY A 467 -29.20 2.37 10.62
CA GLY A 467 -29.39 2.66 9.20
C GLY A 467 -29.08 4.10 8.78
N TYR A 468 -28.71 5.00 9.71
CA TYR A 468 -28.39 6.39 9.41
C TYR A 468 -26.93 6.54 8.95
N ALA A 469 -26.64 6.13 7.71
CA ALA A 469 -25.28 6.07 7.17
C ALA A 469 -24.55 7.42 7.11
N TYR A 470 -25.31 8.51 6.98
CA TYR A 470 -24.79 9.88 6.88
C TYR A 470 -24.82 10.63 8.22
N ALA A 471 -25.13 9.95 9.33
CA ALA A 471 -25.22 10.59 10.63
C ALA A 471 -23.92 11.34 10.96
N ASP A 472 -24.02 12.61 11.30
CA ASP A 472 -22.91 13.43 11.73
C ASP A 472 -23.19 14.06 13.10
N LEU A 473 -22.21 13.93 13.98
CA LEU A 473 -22.29 14.37 15.37
C LEU A 473 -21.20 15.41 15.59
N VAL A 474 -21.62 16.68 15.70
CA VAL A 474 -20.69 17.80 15.85
C VAL A 474 -20.68 18.24 17.32
N PRO A 475 -19.60 17.97 18.07
CA PRO A 475 -19.47 18.45 19.44
C PRO A 475 -19.19 19.94 19.46
N ARG A 476 -20.08 20.72 20.09
CA ARG A 476 -19.87 22.12 20.43
C ARG A 476 -19.45 22.20 21.88
N ILE A 477 -18.25 22.73 22.10
CA ILE A 477 -17.63 22.80 23.42
C ILE A 477 -17.66 24.24 23.89
N SER A 478 -18.24 24.50 25.05
CA SER A 478 -18.20 25.81 25.72
C SER A 478 -17.52 25.70 27.07
N ARG A 479 -16.63 26.66 27.35
CA ARG A 479 -15.86 26.71 28.59
C ARG A 479 -16.60 27.58 29.61
N ASP A 480 -16.87 27.03 30.78
CA ASP A 480 -17.27 27.77 31.96
C ASP A 480 -16.01 28.05 32.79
N THR A 481 -15.45 29.25 32.62
CA THR A 481 -14.24 29.69 33.32
C THR A 481 -14.45 29.93 34.81
N GLU A 482 -15.69 30.22 35.24
CA GLU A 482 -16.00 30.49 36.66
C GLU A 482 -16.04 29.18 37.45
N ASN A 483 -16.73 28.17 36.92
CA ASN A 483 -16.85 26.86 37.58
C ASN A 483 -15.76 25.87 37.18
N ARG A 484 -14.83 26.26 36.28
CA ARG A 484 -13.77 25.41 35.71
C ARG A 484 -14.34 24.12 35.13
N LYS A 485 -15.38 24.25 34.31
CA LYS A 485 -16.05 23.12 33.64
C LYS A 485 -16.16 23.33 32.15
N VAL A 486 -16.27 22.23 31.43
CA VAL A 486 -16.47 22.21 29.98
C VAL A 486 -17.82 21.61 29.68
N ASP A 487 -18.73 22.45 29.18
CA ASP A 487 -20.05 22.03 28.72
C ASP A 487 -19.95 21.51 27.28
N ILE A 488 -20.65 20.41 27.01
CA ILE A 488 -20.59 19.68 25.74
C ILE A 488 -22.00 19.58 25.18
N GLN A 489 -22.22 20.21 24.03
CA GLN A 489 -23.46 20.11 23.28
C GLN A 489 -23.20 19.29 22.01
N LEU A 490 -23.78 18.10 21.92
CA LEU A 490 -23.70 17.24 20.74
C LEU A 490 -24.89 17.55 19.83
N VAL A 491 -24.63 18.18 18.68
CA VAL A 491 -25.66 18.40 17.66
C VAL A 491 -25.63 17.26 16.67
N VAL A 492 -26.75 16.54 16.52
CA VAL A 492 -26.87 15.37 15.66
C VAL A 492 -27.64 15.72 14.38
N ASP A 493 -27.04 15.48 13.23
CA ASP A 493 -27.72 15.45 11.93
C ASP A 493 -27.75 14.00 11.44
N THR A 494 -28.92 13.37 11.45
CA THR A 494 -29.06 11.95 11.14
C THR A 494 -29.09 11.65 9.64
N GLY A 495 -29.49 12.62 8.81
CA GLY A 495 -29.79 12.37 7.39
C GLY A 495 -30.92 11.34 7.17
N PRO A 496 -31.11 10.85 5.92
CA PRO A 496 -32.12 9.84 5.62
C PRO A 496 -31.70 8.44 6.11
N LEU A 497 -32.69 7.57 6.36
CA LEU A 497 -32.46 6.14 6.60
C LEU A 497 -31.96 5.48 5.31
N VAL A 498 -30.83 4.79 5.37
CA VAL A 498 -30.18 4.16 4.22
C VAL A 498 -30.23 2.64 4.32
N LYS A 499 -30.46 1.97 3.19
CA LYS A 499 -30.35 0.51 3.04
C LYS A 499 -29.27 0.14 2.02
N PHE A 500 -28.72 -1.06 2.15
CA PHE A 500 -27.86 -1.60 1.11
C PHE A 500 -28.69 -1.99 -0.13
N GLU A 501 -28.44 -1.39 -1.28
CA GLU A 501 -29.09 -1.73 -2.55
C GLU A 501 -28.47 -3.00 -3.13
N ARG A 502 -27.18 -2.95 -3.46
CA ARG A 502 -26.43 -4.07 -4.04
C ARG A 502 -25.07 -4.24 -3.36
N ILE A 503 -24.67 -5.49 -3.15
CA ILE A 503 -23.33 -5.85 -2.69
C ILE A 503 -22.56 -6.48 -3.85
N GLU A 504 -21.58 -5.74 -4.36
CA GLU A 504 -20.71 -6.14 -5.46
C GLU A 504 -19.39 -6.68 -4.92
N ILE A 505 -19.05 -7.93 -5.24
CA ILE A 505 -17.78 -8.55 -4.88
C ILE A 505 -16.87 -8.54 -6.11
N VAL A 506 -15.67 -7.97 -5.98
CA VAL A 506 -14.71 -7.79 -7.08
C VAL A 506 -13.32 -8.30 -6.67
N GLY A 507 -12.61 -8.89 -7.62
CA GLY A 507 -11.24 -9.43 -7.42
C GLY A 507 -11.19 -10.93 -7.11
N ASN A 508 -12.35 -11.58 -6.97
CA ASN A 508 -12.47 -13.02 -6.73
C ASN A 508 -12.29 -13.85 -8.01
N THR A 509 -11.05 -14.00 -8.48
CA THR A 509 -10.76 -14.75 -9.72
C THR A 509 -10.83 -16.27 -9.56
N ARG A 510 -10.47 -16.78 -8.37
CA ARG A 510 -10.47 -18.21 -8.05
C ARG A 510 -11.56 -18.56 -7.05
N THR A 511 -11.74 -17.72 -6.04
CA THR A 511 -12.70 -17.91 -4.96
C THR A 511 -14.11 -17.63 -5.46
N ARG A 512 -15.03 -18.55 -5.18
CA ARG A 512 -16.43 -18.38 -5.58
C ARG A 512 -17.07 -17.26 -4.76
N ASP A 513 -17.90 -16.43 -5.39
CA ASP A 513 -18.64 -15.34 -4.74
C ASP A 513 -19.33 -15.79 -3.45
N LYS A 514 -20.00 -16.96 -3.48
CA LYS A 514 -20.72 -17.49 -2.30
C LYS A 514 -19.84 -17.67 -1.05
N VAL A 515 -18.55 -17.94 -1.23
CA VAL A 515 -17.60 -18.13 -0.12
C VAL A 515 -17.32 -16.80 0.59
N ILE A 516 -17.31 -15.70 -0.16
CA ILE A 516 -17.13 -14.34 0.34
C ILE A 516 -18.46 -13.84 0.90
N ARG A 517 -19.55 -13.99 0.13
CA ARG A 517 -20.88 -13.49 0.47
C ARG A 517 -21.42 -14.04 1.79
N ARG A 518 -21.19 -15.33 2.09
CA ARG A 518 -21.62 -15.95 3.36
C ARG A 518 -20.91 -15.42 4.60
N GLU A 519 -19.75 -14.77 4.44
CA GLU A 519 -19.03 -14.15 5.55
C GLU A 519 -19.51 -12.73 5.86
N LEU A 520 -20.30 -12.14 4.96
CA LEU A 520 -20.86 -10.80 5.16
C LEU A 520 -21.93 -10.84 6.26
N ARG A 521 -21.88 -9.84 7.13
CA ARG A 521 -22.85 -9.56 8.21
C ARG A 521 -23.78 -8.39 7.87
N VAL A 522 -23.79 -8.01 6.60
CA VAL A 522 -24.73 -7.08 5.97
C VAL A 522 -25.33 -7.78 4.77
N LYS A 523 -26.59 -7.51 4.47
CA LYS A 523 -27.26 -8.04 3.28
C LYS A 523 -27.92 -6.93 2.48
N GLU A 524 -28.15 -7.22 1.21
CA GLU A 524 -28.97 -6.39 0.34
C GLU A 524 -30.37 -6.23 0.96
N LEU A 525 -30.93 -5.02 0.82
CA LEU A 525 -32.20 -4.54 1.33
C LEU A 525 -32.33 -4.42 2.86
N GLU A 526 -31.28 -4.75 3.62
CA GLU A 526 -31.20 -4.46 5.05
C GLU A 526 -30.70 -3.03 5.30
N PRO A 527 -31.06 -2.40 6.44
CA PRO A 527 -30.51 -1.11 6.84
C PRO A 527 -28.98 -1.12 6.85
N PHE A 528 -28.40 0.04 6.57
CA PHE A 528 -26.95 0.23 6.68
C PHE A 528 -26.47 -0.14 8.09
N SER A 529 -25.28 -0.74 8.19
CA SER A 529 -24.66 -1.04 9.48
C SER A 529 -23.14 -1.04 9.36
N VAL A 530 -22.49 -0.13 10.07
CA VAL A 530 -21.03 -0.01 10.15
C VAL A 530 -20.44 -1.19 10.93
N SER A 531 -21.06 -1.59 12.03
CA SER A 531 -20.62 -2.76 12.79
C SER A 531 -20.78 -4.04 11.98
N GLY A 532 -21.83 -4.16 11.16
CA GLY A 532 -22.01 -5.25 10.20
C GLY A 532 -20.86 -5.29 9.18
N MET A 533 -20.51 -4.18 8.56
CA MET A 533 -19.37 -4.10 7.63
C MET A 533 -18.03 -4.43 8.31
N ARG A 534 -17.77 -3.88 9.51
CA ARG A 534 -16.55 -4.16 10.30
C ARG A 534 -16.43 -5.64 10.63
N ARG A 535 -17.53 -6.28 11.09
CA ARG A 535 -17.57 -7.74 11.33
C ARG A 535 -17.34 -8.53 10.03
N SER A 536 -17.90 -8.08 8.91
CA SER A 536 -17.71 -8.70 7.59
C SER A 536 -16.24 -8.68 7.18
N ARG A 537 -15.59 -7.51 7.25
CA ARG A 537 -14.16 -7.35 6.95
C ARG A 537 -13.29 -8.26 7.83
N ASN A 538 -13.55 -8.29 9.13
CA ASN A 538 -12.82 -9.14 10.07
C ASN A 538 -12.97 -10.63 9.75
N ARG A 539 -14.18 -11.08 9.38
CA ARG A 539 -14.43 -12.48 8.98
C ARG A 539 -13.72 -12.84 7.69
N LEU A 540 -13.75 -11.96 6.69
CA LEU A 540 -13.03 -12.15 5.42
C LEU A 540 -11.52 -12.21 5.61
N ASN A 541 -10.95 -11.30 6.41
CA ASN A 541 -9.53 -11.33 6.76
C ASN A 541 -9.14 -12.63 7.48
N ARG A 542 -9.99 -13.10 8.40
CA ARG A 542 -9.77 -14.33 9.16
C ARG A 542 -9.76 -15.60 8.29
N LEU A 543 -10.34 -15.58 7.08
CA LEU A 543 -10.23 -16.69 6.14
C LEU A 543 -8.77 -16.91 5.70
N GLY A 544 -7.96 -15.85 5.62
CA GLY A 544 -6.60 -15.91 5.09
C GLY A 544 -6.53 -16.19 3.59
N TYR A 545 -7.61 -15.90 2.85
CA TYR A 545 -7.66 -16.08 1.38
C TYR A 545 -7.23 -14.84 0.60
N PHE A 546 -7.20 -13.68 1.28
CA PHE A 546 -7.03 -12.37 0.65
C PHE A 546 -5.91 -11.61 1.36
N GLU A 547 -5.01 -11.00 0.59
CA GLU A 547 -3.94 -10.12 1.11
C GLU A 547 -4.54 -8.80 1.60
N ASP A 548 -5.53 -8.29 0.88
CA ASP A 548 -6.27 -7.08 1.21
C ASP A 548 -7.77 -7.28 1.02
N VAL A 549 -8.54 -6.66 1.92
CA VAL A 549 -10.01 -6.66 1.93
C VAL A 549 -10.47 -5.23 2.23
N SER A 550 -11.11 -4.62 1.25
CA SER A 550 -11.71 -3.29 1.34
C SER A 550 -13.21 -3.37 1.14
N LEU A 551 -13.97 -2.76 2.07
CA LEU A 551 -15.41 -2.59 1.98
C LEU A 551 -15.69 -1.10 1.82
N THR A 552 -16.07 -0.70 0.62
CA THR A 552 -16.29 0.71 0.28
C THR A 552 -17.77 0.93 -0.05
N PRO A 553 -18.52 1.66 0.78
CA PRO A 553 -19.87 2.06 0.45
C PRO A 553 -19.85 3.18 -0.60
N SER A 554 -20.81 3.16 -1.52
CA SER A 554 -21.02 4.19 -2.54
C SER A 554 -22.50 4.52 -2.69
N LYS A 555 -22.83 5.70 -3.22
CA LYS A 555 -24.24 6.10 -3.44
C LYS A 555 -24.96 5.09 -4.33
N GLY A 556 -26.21 4.78 -3.99
CA GLY A 556 -27.12 3.94 -4.76
C GLY A 556 -27.91 4.73 -5.79
N SER A 557 -29.00 4.14 -6.27
CA SER A 557 -29.93 4.77 -7.22
C SER A 557 -30.69 5.97 -6.66
N SER A 558 -30.80 6.09 -5.33
CA SER A 558 -31.50 7.15 -4.60
C SER A 558 -30.76 7.49 -3.29
N GLU A 559 -31.17 8.56 -2.62
CA GLU A 559 -30.49 9.06 -1.40
C GLU A 559 -30.63 8.13 -0.18
N ASP A 560 -31.67 7.30 -0.15
CA ASP A 560 -31.95 6.26 0.86
C ASP A 560 -31.31 4.89 0.52
N LEU A 561 -30.52 4.81 -0.55
CA LEU A 561 -29.88 3.59 -1.01
C LEU A 561 -28.36 3.76 -1.15
N MET A 562 -27.63 2.72 -0.76
CA MET A 562 -26.17 2.63 -0.92
C MET A 562 -25.76 1.29 -1.50
N ASN A 563 -24.82 1.31 -2.44
CA ASN A 563 -24.13 0.13 -2.89
C ASN A 563 -22.92 -0.15 -2.00
N LEU A 564 -22.54 -1.41 -1.85
CA LEU A 564 -21.32 -1.82 -1.14
C LEU A 564 -20.41 -2.58 -2.10
N LYS A 565 -19.24 -2.00 -2.39
CA LYS A 565 -18.18 -2.67 -3.13
C LYS A 565 -17.25 -3.39 -2.15
N VAL A 566 -17.20 -4.71 -2.25
CA VAL A 566 -16.27 -5.59 -1.54
C VAL A 566 -15.13 -5.90 -2.49
N GLU A 567 -14.04 -5.15 -2.38
CA GLU A 567 -12.85 -5.33 -3.21
C GLU A 567 -11.84 -6.21 -2.45
N ILE A 568 -11.40 -7.28 -3.09
CA ILE A 568 -10.46 -8.23 -2.51
C ILE A 568 -9.27 -8.46 -3.43
N LYS A 569 -8.11 -8.71 -2.83
CA LYS A 569 -6.91 -9.17 -3.54
C LYS A 569 -6.58 -10.59 -3.10
N GLU A 570 -6.85 -11.57 -3.95
CA GLU A 570 -6.57 -12.98 -3.64
C GLU A 570 -5.08 -13.24 -3.45
N GLN A 571 -4.74 -14.09 -2.47
CA GLN A 571 -3.38 -14.54 -2.20
C GLN A 571 -3.28 -16.08 -2.27
N PRO A 572 -2.07 -16.65 -2.41
CA PRO A 572 -1.89 -18.09 -2.32
C PRO A 572 -2.40 -18.67 -0.99
N THR A 573 -3.35 -19.59 -1.05
CA THR A 573 -3.96 -20.23 0.12
C THR A 573 -3.36 -21.58 0.49
N GLY A 574 -2.43 -22.06 -0.35
CA GLY A 574 -1.69 -23.30 -0.15
C GLY A 574 -0.43 -23.04 0.64
N THR A 575 -0.20 -23.83 1.68
CA THR A 575 1.00 -23.76 2.52
C THR A 575 1.68 -25.11 2.55
N PHE A 576 3.00 -25.11 2.37
CA PHE A 576 3.86 -26.24 2.66
C PHE A 576 4.67 -25.91 3.91
N SER A 577 4.61 -26.78 4.91
CA SER A 577 5.29 -26.60 6.18
C SER A 577 6.14 -27.83 6.45
N VAL A 578 7.41 -27.60 6.79
CA VAL A 578 8.32 -28.64 7.27
C VAL A 578 8.84 -28.17 8.61
N GLY A 579 8.78 -29.05 9.60
CA GLY A 579 9.29 -28.80 10.92
C GLY A 579 10.09 -29.99 11.42
N ALA A 580 10.91 -29.73 12.42
CA ALA A 580 11.44 -30.77 13.29
C ALA A 580 11.09 -30.41 14.72
N GLY A 581 10.83 -31.43 15.53
CA GLY A 581 10.53 -31.29 16.93
C GLY A 581 11.29 -32.34 17.72
N TYR A 582 11.51 -32.06 18.99
CA TYR A 582 11.94 -33.04 19.98
C TYR A 582 10.90 -32.95 21.09
N SER A 583 10.35 -34.08 21.54
CA SER A 583 9.59 -34.15 22.80
C SER A 583 10.13 -35.24 23.74
N SER A 584 9.89 -35.10 25.04
CA SER A 584 10.29 -36.13 26.02
C SER A 584 9.60 -37.47 25.76
N VAL A 585 8.39 -37.42 25.19
CA VAL A 585 7.52 -38.54 24.86
C VAL A 585 7.92 -39.18 23.52
N ASP A 586 7.80 -38.46 22.41
CA ASP A 586 7.94 -39.00 21.04
C ASP A 586 9.39 -38.95 20.50
N LYS A 587 10.32 -38.38 21.27
CA LYS A 587 11.72 -38.15 20.88
C LYS A 587 11.82 -37.23 19.64
N PHE A 588 12.82 -37.45 18.79
CA PHE A 588 13.03 -36.64 17.60
C PHE A 588 11.98 -36.96 16.56
N MET A 589 11.41 -35.91 15.97
CA MET A 589 10.35 -35.96 15.00
C MET A 589 10.62 -34.99 13.85
N VAL A 590 10.40 -35.45 12.63
CA VAL A 590 10.29 -34.62 11.43
C VAL A 590 8.82 -34.58 11.05
N MET A 591 8.29 -33.39 10.81
CA MET A 591 6.89 -33.19 10.43
C MET A 591 6.81 -32.43 9.12
N GLY A 592 5.89 -32.85 8.26
CA GLY A 592 5.56 -32.20 7.00
C GLY A 592 4.07 -32.02 6.89
N GLU A 593 3.61 -30.85 6.44
CA GLU A 593 2.21 -30.58 6.17
C GLU A 593 2.06 -29.87 4.83
N ILE A 594 1.15 -30.36 4.00
CA ILE A 594 0.63 -29.65 2.83
C ILE A 594 -0.80 -29.30 3.15
N ASN A 595 -1.13 -28.02 3.22
CA ASN A 595 -2.46 -27.54 3.54
C ASN A 595 -2.95 -26.60 2.44
N GLN A 596 -4.17 -26.83 1.95
CA GLN A 596 -4.85 -25.99 0.98
C GLN A 596 -6.18 -25.52 1.58
N ARG A 597 -6.22 -24.28 2.06
CA ARG A 597 -7.37 -23.74 2.82
C ARG A 597 -8.56 -23.32 1.97
N ASN A 598 -8.36 -23.13 0.66
CA ASN A 598 -9.41 -22.73 -0.29
C ASN A 598 -9.37 -23.63 -1.53
N PHE A 599 -9.52 -24.93 -1.32
CA PHE A 599 -9.43 -25.94 -2.37
C PHE A 599 -10.43 -25.64 -3.50
N LEU A 600 -9.91 -25.46 -4.72
CA LEU A 600 -10.67 -25.11 -5.92
C LEU A 600 -11.57 -23.87 -5.77
N GLY A 601 -11.23 -22.94 -4.86
CA GLY A 601 -12.00 -21.72 -4.63
C GLY A 601 -13.33 -21.92 -3.90
N LYS A 602 -13.56 -23.09 -3.29
CA LYS A 602 -14.82 -23.45 -2.62
C LYS A 602 -14.85 -23.13 -1.12
N GLY A 603 -13.75 -22.62 -0.56
CA GLY A 603 -13.57 -22.45 0.88
C GLY A 603 -13.42 -23.77 1.65
N GLN A 604 -13.15 -24.87 0.93
CA GLN A 604 -12.89 -26.19 1.48
C GLN A 604 -11.42 -26.31 1.87
N VAL A 605 -11.14 -27.00 2.97
CA VAL A 605 -9.78 -27.23 3.47
C VAL A 605 -9.37 -28.67 3.15
N LEU A 606 -8.23 -28.84 2.49
CA LEU A 606 -7.60 -30.13 2.26
C LEU A 606 -6.20 -30.08 2.88
N SER A 607 -5.91 -30.92 3.86
CA SER A 607 -4.60 -31.00 4.52
C SER A 607 -4.09 -32.44 4.53
N PHE A 608 -2.81 -32.60 4.22
CA PHE A 608 -2.06 -33.83 4.44
C PHE A 608 -0.93 -33.54 5.41
N LYS A 609 -0.91 -34.23 6.56
CA LYS A 609 0.11 -34.10 7.59
C LYS A 609 0.80 -35.44 7.81
N GLY A 610 2.13 -35.42 7.76
CA GLY A 610 3.01 -36.52 8.12
C GLY A 610 3.88 -36.13 9.31
N ILE A 611 4.01 -37.02 10.28
CA ILE A 611 4.94 -36.94 11.41
C ILE A 611 5.73 -38.24 11.42
N LEU A 612 7.04 -38.15 11.33
CA LEU A 612 7.97 -39.27 11.37
C LEU A 612 8.87 -39.08 12.58
N GLY A 613 8.86 -39.98 13.53
CA GLY A 613 9.65 -39.85 14.75
C GLY A 613 10.18 -41.17 15.28
N GLY A 614 10.98 -41.07 16.35
CA GLY A 614 11.61 -42.24 16.97
C GLY A 614 10.61 -43.20 17.62
N LYS A 615 9.56 -42.69 18.26
CA LYS A 615 8.49 -43.51 18.88
C LYS A 615 7.14 -43.43 18.16
N THR A 616 6.94 -42.46 17.28
CA THR A 616 5.63 -42.18 16.67
C THR A 616 5.77 -41.88 15.18
N THR A 617 5.03 -42.59 14.35
CA THR A 617 4.85 -42.29 12.92
C THR A 617 3.36 -42.10 12.63
N ARG A 618 2.96 -40.98 12.03
CA ARG A 618 1.55 -40.65 11.79
C ARG A 618 1.37 -39.94 10.46
N PHE A 619 0.46 -40.46 9.64
CA PHE A 619 -0.05 -39.81 8.44
C PHE A 619 -1.54 -39.53 8.60
N ARG A 620 -1.96 -38.32 8.22
CA ARG A 620 -3.37 -37.91 8.25
C ARG A 620 -3.70 -37.10 7.02
N LEU A 621 -4.71 -37.52 6.28
CA LEU A 621 -5.36 -36.76 5.22
C LEU A 621 -6.70 -36.25 5.75
N SER A 622 -6.91 -34.95 5.70
CA SER A 622 -8.06 -34.26 6.26
C SER A 622 -8.75 -33.43 5.19
N PHE A 623 -10.03 -33.66 5.00
CA PHE A 623 -10.91 -32.80 4.20
C PHE A 623 -11.96 -32.14 5.11
N THR A 624 -12.24 -30.86 4.89
CA THR A 624 -13.26 -30.12 5.65
C THR A 624 -14.04 -29.18 4.73
N GLU A 625 -15.36 -29.31 4.74
CA GLU A 625 -16.33 -28.36 4.20
C GLU A 625 -16.90 -27.52 5.37
N PRO A 626 -16.48 -26.26 5.57
CA PRO A 626 -16.89 -25.48 6.73
C PRO A 626 -18.37 -25.07 6.72
N TYR A 627 -19.03 -25.06 5.56
CA TYR A 627 -20.45 -24.72 5.42
C TYR A 627 -21.18 -25.77 4.59
N PHE A 628 -21.33 -26.95 5.18
CA PHE A 628 -21.99 -28.09 4.53
C PHE A 628 -23.45 -27.74 4.21
N LEU A 629 -23.85 -28.00 2.96
CA LEU A 629 -25.16 -27.63 2.42
C LEU A 629 -25.51 -26.14 2.61
N ASP A 630 -24.50 -25.26 2.57
CA ASP A 630 -24.63 -23.81 2.78
C ASP A 630 -25.23 -23.43 4.15
N THR A 631 -25.10 -24.33 5.14
CA THR A 631 -25.46 -24.09 6.55
C THR A 631 -24.22 -23.73 7.39
N ARG A 632 -24.41 -23.36 8.66
CA ARG A 632 -23.28 -23.17 9.61
C ARG A 632 -22.67 -24.47 10.13
N PHE A 633 -23.18 -25.63 9.70
CA PHE A 633 -22.56 -26.91 10.02
C PHE A 633 -21.31 -27.10 9.19
N SER A 634 -20.22 -27.49 9.84
CA SER A 634 -19.04 -28.01 9.16
C SER A 634 -19.13 -29.52 9.05
N LEU A 635 -18.65 -30.08 7.95
CA LEU A 635 -18.47 -31.51 7.76
C LEU A 635 -17.01 -31.77 7.42
N GLY A 636 -16.40 -32.75 8.06
CA GLY A 636 -15.04 -33.15 7.74
C GLY A 636 -14.87 -34.65 7.75
N VAL A 637 -13.89 -35.12 6.98
CA VAL A 637 -13.48 -36.51 6.91
C VAL A 637 -11.97 -36.55 7.09
N ASP A 638 -11.52 -37.36 8.03
CA ASP A 638 -10.12 -37.72 8.18
C ASP A 638 -9.91 -39.16 7.76
N ALA A 639 -8.83 -39.41 7.03
CA ALA A 639 -8.23 -40.73 6.89
C ALA A 639 -6.87 -40.67 7.57
N TYR A 640 -6.57 -41.65 8.41
CA TYR A 640 -5.29 -41.69 9.10
C TYR A 640 -4.68 -43.09 9.12
N ASN A 641 -3.36 -43.10 9.25
CA ASN A 641 -2.56 -44.30 9.51
C ASN A 641 -1.42 -43.89 10.44
N TRP A 642 -1.32 -44.52 11.60
CA TRP A 642 -0.25 -44.23 12.55
C TRP A 642 0.20 -45.45 13.33
N GLU A 643 1.40 -45.34 13.86
CA GLU A 643 2.06 -46.32 14.70
C GLU A 643 2.73 -45.60 15.88
N GLN A 644 2.64 -46.19 17.07
CA GLN A 644 3.27 -45.69 18.28
C GLN A 644 3.84 -46.83 19.12
N GLU A 645 5.09 -46.66 19.54
CA GLU A 645 5.80 -47.55 20.45
C GLU A 645 5.55 -47.12 21.91
N TYR A 646 4.91 -48.01 22.67
CA TYR A 646 4.78 -47.92 24.13
C TYR A 646 5.87 -48.77 24.79
N ASP A 647 5.95 -48.72 26.12
CA ASP A 647 7.00 -49.45 26.85
C ASP A 647 6.82 -50.99 26.73
N ASP A 648 5.57 -51.47 26.69
CA ASP A 648 5.27 -52.92 26.71
C ASP A 648 4.71 -53.47 25.38
N TYR A 649 4.36 -52.61 24.42
CA TYR A 649 3.79 -52.98 23.12
C TYR A 649 3.89 -51.87 22.06
N THR A 650 3.74 -52.23 20.79
CA THR A 650 3.55 -51.27 19.68
C THR A 650 2.10 -51.32 19.20
N LYS A 651 1.50 -50.15 18.95
CA LYS A 651 0.14 -50.03 18.40
C LYS A 651 0.17 -49.40 17.01
N GLY A 652 -0.33 -50.15 16.03
CA GLY A 652 -0.72 -49.64 14.72
C GLY A 652 -2.21 -49.36 14.65
N SER A 653 -2.60 -48.26 14.02
CA SER A 653 -4.01 -47.88 13.86
C SER A 653 -4.24 -47.16 12.54
N ARG A 654 -5.26 -47.62 11.80
CA ARG A 654 -5.69 -47.04 10.53
C ARG A 654 -7.21 -46.90 10.53
N GLY A 655 -7.71 -45.77 10.09
CA GLY A 655 -9.13 -45.52 10.20
C GLY A 655 -9.61 -44.26 9.52
N PHE A 656 -10.91 -44.05 9.67
CA PHE A 656 -11.60 -42.86 9.22
C PHE A 656 -12.31 -42.19 10.39
N VAL A 657 -12.30 -40.86 10.42
CA VAL A 657 -13.17 -40.07 11.30
C VAL A 657 -14.08 -39.21 10.45
N LEU A 658 -15.39 -39.37 10.61
CA LEU A 658 -16.37 -38.38 10.17
C LEU A 658 -16.57 -37.39 11.31
N ARG A 659 -16.43 -36.10 11.06
CA ARG A 659 -16.61 -35.04 12.06
C ARG A 659 -17.61 -33.99 11.60
N THR A 660 -18.36 -33.46 12.55
CA THR A 660 -19.23 -32.30 12.35
C THR A 660 -19.08 -31.34 13.52
N ALA A 661 -19.21 -30.05 13.25
CA ALA A 661 -19.24 -29.04 14.29
C ALA A 661 -20.18 -27.89 13.92
N TYR A 662 -20.82 -27.32 14.95
CA TYR A 662 -21.74 -26.20 14.84
C TYR A 662 -21.37 -25.11 15.86
N PRO A 663 -21.12 -23.87 15.42
CA PRO A 663 -20.86 -22.76 16.32
C PRO A 663 -22.18 -22.28 16.97
N LEU A 664 -22.33 -22.57 18.27
CA LEU A 664 -23.46 -22.11 19.08
C LEU A 664 -23.36 -20.62 19.40
N SER A 665 -22.13 -20.12 19.62
CA SER A 665 -21.78 -18.71 19.72
C SER A 665 -20.40 -18.47 19.09
N ASP A 666 -19.85 -17.25 19.21
CA ASP A 666 -18.50 -16.95 18.71
C ASP A 666 -17.40 -17.75 19.46
N ASN A 667 -17.67 -18.13 20.72
CA ASN A 667 -16.71 -18.80 21.61
C ASN A 667 -17.10 -20.24 21.95
N LEU A 668 -18.37 -20.62 21.81
CA LEU A 668 -18.88 -21.96 22.14
C LEU A 668 -19.22 -22.75 20.86
N ARG A 669 -18.67 -23.96 20.75
CA ARG A 669 -18.93 -24.87 19.64
C ARG A 669 -19.39 -26.23 20.15
N PHE A 670 -20.41 -26.76 19.50
CA PHE A 670 -20.77 -28.17 19.61
C PHE A 670 -20.02 -28.95 18.53
N PHE A 671 -19.53 -30.14 18.86
CA PHE A 671 -18.97 -31.08 17.90
C PHE A 671 -19.53 -32.48 18.11
N ALA A 672 -19.52 -33.26 17.04
CA ALA A 672 -19.77 -34.69 17.09
C ALA A 672 -18.90 -35.41 16.04
N GLY A 673 -18.54 -36.64 16.33
CA GLY A 673 -17.70 -37.46 15.48
C GLY A 673 -18.12 -38.92 15.46
N ALA A 674 -17.74 -39.63 14.40
CA ALA A 674 -17.84 -41.06 14.29
C ALA A 674 -16.50 -41.61 13.80
N ARG A 675 -15.89 -42.50 14.59
CA ARG A 675 -14.61 -43.13 14.33
C ARG A 675 -14.82 -44.57 13.89
N LEU A 676 -14.21 -44.93 12.78
CA LEU A 676 -14.09 -46.31 12.30
C LEU A 676 -12.60 -46.64 12.26
N ASP A 677 -12.14 -47.42 13.23
CA ASP A 677 -10.72 -47.69 13.45
C ASP A 677 -10.44 -49.19 13.35
N ARG A 678 -9.38 -49.54 12.62
CA ARG A 678 -8.75 -50.86 12.68
C ARG A 678 -7.45 -50.75 13.44
N THR A 679 -7.36 -51.48 14.55
CA THR A 679 -6.22 -51.49 15.45
C THR A 679 -5.47 -52.82 15.35
N ASP A 680 -4.15 -52.76 15.38
CA ASP A 680 -3.27 -53.91 15.50
C ASP A 680 -2.24 -53.62 16.61
N ILE A 681 -2.29 -54.40 17.71
CA ILE A 681 -1.25 -54.42 18.74
C ILE A 681 -0.27 -55.54 18.42
N PHE A 682 1.03 -55.24 18.44
CA PHE A 682 2.13 -56.16 18.16
C PHE A 682 3.37 -55.78 18.99
N ASP A 683 4.46 -56.55 18.85
CA ASP A 683 5.69 -56.40 19.67
C ASP A 683 5.41 -56.36 21.18
N VAL A 684 4.47 -57.20 21.62
CA VAL A 684 4.03 -57.26 23.01
C VAL A 684 5.05 -58.00 23.86
N SER A 685 5.39 -57.43 25.02
CA SER A 685 6.26 -58.07 26.01
C SER A 685 5.76 -59.49 26.36
N PRO A 686 6.65 -60.50 26.42
CA PRO A 686 6.27 -61.85 26.87
C PRO A 686 5.65 -61.87 28.27
N PHE A 687 5.99 -60.88 29.10
CA PHE A 687 5.53 -60.72 30.47
C PHE A 687 4.35 -59.74 30.61
N ALA A 688 3.76 -59.31 29.49
CA ALA A 688 2.68 -58.34 29.52
C ALA A 688 1.48 -58.79 30.36
N SER A 689 0.87 -57.86 31.10
CA SER A 689 -0.37 -58.04 31.85
C SER A 689 -1.50 -58.59 30.98
N ASP A 690 -2.46 -59.25 31.62
CA ASP A 690 -3.62 -59.79 30.92
C ASP A 690 -4.48 -58.68 30.29
N ILE A 691 -4.56 -57.48 30.89
CA ILE A 691 -5.22 -56.31 30.30
C ILE A 691 -4.61 -55.93 28.93
N ILE A 692 -3.28 -55.95 28.82
CA ILE A 692 -2.58 -55.69 27.54
C ILE A 692 -2.81 -56.84 26.57
N ARG A 693 -2.73 -58.10 27.02
CA ARG A 693 -2.94 -59.27 26.16
C ARG A 693 -4.36 -59.38 25.63
N GLU A 694 -5.36 -59.05 26.44
CA GLU A 694 -6.76 -58.99 26.01
C GLU A 694 -7.00 -57.90 24.98
N SER A 695 -6.32 -56.76 25.11
CA SER A 695 -6.37 -55.68 24.13
C SER A 695 -5.88 -56.11 22.74
N MET A 696 -5.05 -57.15 22.62
CA MET A 696 -4.64 -57.71 21.32
C MET A 696 -5.80 -58.35 20.52
N LYS A 697 -6.85 -58.78 21.23
CA LYS A 697 -8.06 -59.38 20.62
C LYS A 697 -8.92 -58.32 19.93
N ILE A 698 -8.69 -57.03 20.22
CA ILE A 698 -9.44 -55.91 19.67
C ILE A 698 -8.82 -55.54 18.32
N LYS A 699 -9.52 -55.84 17.23
CA LYS A 699 -9.09 -55.56 15.85
C LYS A 699 -9.85 -54.39 15.23
N SER A 700 -11.04 -54.09 15.73
CA SER A 700 -11.86 -52.98 15.26
C SER A 700 -12.47 -52.18 16.41
N THR A 701 -12.41 -50.85 16.34
CA THR A 701 -13.08 -49.93 17.25
C THR A 701 -13.99 -49.00 16.44
N HIS A 702 -15.31 -49.08 16.68
CA HIS A 702 -16.29 -48.17 16.11
C HIS A 702 -16.91 -47.36 17.24
N SER A 703 -16.71 -46.04 17.20
CA SER A 703 -17.21 -45.15 18.25
C SER A 703 -17.86 -43.89 17.69
N ILE A 704 -18.70 -43.29 18.50
CA ILE A 704 -19.31 -41.98 18.26
C ILE A 704 -18.97 -41.09 19.44
N ASP A 705 -18.54 -39.87 19.17
CA ASP A 705 -18.25 -38.85 20.16
C ASP A 705 -19.15 -37.62 19.96
N ALA A 706 -19.42 -36.91 21.06
CA ALA A 706 -20.04 -35.60 21.02
C ALA A 706 -19.56 -34.75 22.20
N GLY A 707 -19.50 -33.44 22.00
CA GLY A 707 -18.99 -32.55 23.03
C GLY A 707 -19.18 -31.07 22.78
N LEU A 708 -18.69 -30.29 23.75
CA LEU A 708 -18.68 -28.84 23.74
C LEU A 708 -17.25 -28.33 23.90
N MET A 709 -16.94 -27.28 23.16
CA MET A 709 -15.66 -26.57 23.22
C MET A 709 -15.93 -25.09 23.45
N TYR A 710 -15.38 -24.52 24.51
CA TYR A 710 -15.49 -23.11 24.83
C TYR A 710 -14.11 -22.46 24.85
N ASN A 711 -13.89 -21.46 23.99
CA ASN A 711 -12.62 -20.75 23.92
C ASN A 711 -12.85 -19.24 23.85
N SER A 712 -12.31 -18.54 24.84
CA SER A 712 -12.38 -17.07 24.99
C SER A 712 -11.00 -16.47 25.24
N LYS A 713 -9.92 -17.20 24.91
CA LYS A 713 -8.54 -16.73 25.07
C LYS A 713 -8.33 -15.48 24.23
N ASN A 714 -7.70 -14.47 24.81
CA ASN A 714 -7.43 -13.20 24.14
C ASN A 714 -6.31 -13.28 23.08
N ASP A 715 -5.35 -14.18 23.26
CA ASP A 715 -4.31 -14.53 22.30
C ASP A 715 -4.19 -16.06 22.23
N PHE A 716 -3.96 -16.60 21.03
CA PHE A 716 -3.89 -18.05 20.83
C PHE A 716 -2.59 -18.67 21.37
N PHE A 717 -1.47 -17.94 21.28
CA PHE A 717 -0.13 -18.45 21.60
C PHE A 717 0.35 -18.04 23.00
N ASN A 718 0.07 -16.81 23.41
CA ASN A 718 0.44 -16.27 24.72
C ASN A 718 -0.79 -15.64 25.41
N PRO A 719 -1.77 -16.45 25.83
CA PRO A 719 -2.96 -15.94 26.47
C PRO A 719 -2.60 -15.25 27.79
N THR A 720 -3.22 -14.10 28.05
CA THR A 720 -3.13 -13.39 29.35
C THR A 720 -4.48 -13.32 30.06
N SER A 721 -5.57 -13.61 29.35
CA SER A 721 -6.90 -13.71 29.91
C SER A 721 -7.80 -14.63 29.09
N GLY A 722 -8.78 -15.23 29.77
CA GLY A 722 -9.84 -16.01 29.13
C GLY A 722 -9.80 -17.50 29.46
N TRP A 723 -10.74 -18.24 28.89
CA TRP A 723 -10.96 -19.65 29.14
C TRP A 723 -10.69 -20.51 27.92
N ASP A 724 -10.30 -21.77 28.15
CA ASP A 724 -10.21 -22.84 27.16
C ASP A 724 -10.74 -24.13 27.80
N CYS A 725 -11.91 -24.58 27.36
CA CYS A 725 -12.59 -25.72 27.97
C CYS A 725 -13.05 -26.72 26.91
N LEU A 726 -12.94 -28.00 27.24
CA LEU A 726 -13.46 -29.13 26.45
C LEU A 726 -14.28 -30.03 27.37
N LEU A 727 -15.42 -30.50 26.88
CA LEU A 727 -16.15 -31.62 27.45
C LEU A 727 -16.56 -32.55 26.32
N ALA A 728 -16.21 -33.83 26.42
CA ALA A 728 -16.48 -34.84 25.40
C ALA A 728 -17.04 -36.11 26.04
N VAL A 729 -17.96 -36.75 25.33
CA VAL A 729 -18.47 -38.09 25.63
C VAL A 729 -18.26 -38.95 24.40
N GLU A 730 -17.66 -40.13 24.56
CA GLU A 730 -17.45 -41.11 23.51
C GLU A 730 -18.09 -42.45 23.91
N TYR A 731 -18.74 -43.10 22.96
CA TYR A 731 -19.31 -44.43 23.13
C TYR A 731 -18.86 -45.33 21.99
N ALA A 732 -18.26 -46.47 22.34
CA ALA A 732 -17.91 -47.55 21.44
C ALA A 732 -18.78 -48.78 21.70
N GLY A 733 -19.25 -49.44 20.64
CA GLY A 733 -20.04 -50.67 20.75
C GLY A 733 -20.92 -51.00 19.55
N PHE A 734 -20.83 -50.24 18.47
CA PHE A 734 -21.62 -50.45 17.24
C PHE A 734 -20.89 -51.39 16.27
N GLY A 735 -20.78 -52.67 16.64
CA GLY A 735 -20.25 -53.74 15.78
C GLY A 735 -18.72 -53.80 15.67
N GLY A 736 -17.99 -53.14 16.56
CA GLY A 736 -16.55 -53.34 16.77
C GLY A 736 -16.28 -54.26 17.96
N ASP A 737 -15.02 -54.65 18.15
CA ASP A 737 -14.59 -55.52 19.27
C ASP A 737 -14.47 -54.74 20.59
N ALA A 738 -14.20 -53.44 20.50
CA ALA A 738 -14.15 -52.54 21.65
C ALA A 738 -15.55 -52.06 22.05
N THR A 739 -15.85 -52.12 23.35
CA THR A 739 -17.12 -51.65 23.90
C THR A 739 -16.89 -50.85 25.19
N PHE A 740 -16.91 -49.52 25.10
CA PHE A 740 -16.66 -48.64 26.23
C PHE A 740 -17.48 -47.36 26.17
N ALA A 741 -17.70 -46.74 27.32
CA ALA A 741 -18.18 -45.37 27.43
C ALA A 741 -17.11 -44.53 28.11
N LYS A 742 -16.80 -43.37 27.54
CA LYS A 742 -15.76 -42.45 28.03
C LYS A 742 -16.32 -41.04 28.14
N VAL A 743 -16.03 -40.37 29.24
CA VAL A 743 -16.31 -38.95 29.45
C VAL A 743 -14.99 -38.28 29.83
N GLU A 744 -14.65 -37.19 29.16
CA GLU A 744 -13.43 -36.45 29.43
C GLU A 744 -13.72 -34.95 29.39
N GLY A 745 -13.17 -34.20 30.33
CA GLY A 745 -13.28 -32.76 30.36
C GLY A 745 -12.02 -32.08 30.88
N ASN A 746 -11.72 -30.92 30.32
CA ASN A 746 -10.68 -30.03 30.81
C ASN A 746 -11.13 -28.57 30.77
N ALA A 747 -10.54 -27.76 31.65
CA ALA A 747 -10.79 -26.33 31.73
C ALA A 747 -9.50 -25.60 32.14
N GLY A 748 -9.05 -24.70 31.27
CA GLY A 748 -7.96 -23.76 31.50
C GLY A 748 -8.50 -22.34 31.67
N TYR A 749 -8.00 -21.62 32.67
CA TYR A 749 -8.33 -20.22 32.92
C TYR A 749 -7.06 -19.38 33.09
N TYR A 750 -6.93 -18.35 32.26
CA TYR A 750 -5.86 -17.37 32.30
C TYR A 750 -6.36 -16.08 32.94
N HIS A 751 -5.56 -15.50 33.83
CA HIS A 751 -5.87 -14.24 34.48
C HIS A 751 -4.61 -13.40 34.70
N LEU A 752 -4.69 -12.11 34.36
CA LEU A 752 -3.61 -11.17 34.63
C LEU A 752 -3.60 -10.82 36.12
N LEU A 753 -2.60 -11.28 36.86
CA LEU A 753 -2.50 -11.08 38.31
C LEU A 753 -2.06 -9.64 38.63
N TRP A 754 -0.91 -9.23 38.08
CA TRP A 754 -0.35 -7.90 38.28
C TRP A 754 0.67 -7.57 37.20
N ARG A 755 0.62 -6.34 36.67
CA ARG A 755 1.44 -5.88 35.54
C ARG A 755 1.37 -6.84 34.35
N GLU A 756 2.30 -7.77 34.25
CA GLU A 756 2.45 -8.73 33.17
C GLU A 756 2.58 -10.18 33.67
N PHE A 757 2.38 -10.40 34.97
CA PHE A 757 2.33 -11.73 35.56
C PHE A 757 0.94 -12.32 35.30
N VAL A 758 0.91 -13.48 34.68
CA VAL A 758 -0.31 -14.20 34.32
C VAL A 758 -0.40 -15.44 35.19
N GLY A 759 -1.49 -15.57 35.94
CA GLY A 759 -1.88 -16.81 36.59
C GLY A 759 -2.62 -17.69 35.58
N HIS A 760 -2.31 -18.98 35.57
CA HIS A 760 -3.01 -19.97 34.76
C HIS A 760 -3.37 -21.18 35.61
N ILE A 761 -4.63 -21.56 35.59
CA ILE A 761 -5.15 -22.74 36.27
C ILE A 761 -5.68 -23.67 35.18
N HIS A 762 -5.20 -24.90 35.14
CA HIS A 762 -5.68 -25.93 34.22
C HIS A 762 -6.10 -27.16 35.00
N VAL A 763 -7.35 -27.59 34.84
CA VAL A 763 -7.89 -28.79 35.48
C VAL A 763 -8.40 -29.76 34.42
N GLY A 764 -8.25 -31.05 34.68
CA GLY A 764 -8.75 -32.10 33.81
C GLY A 764 -9.27 -33.28 34.62
N ALA A 765 -10.32 -33.93 34.12
CA ALA A 765 -10.88 -35.14 34.70
C ALA A 765 -11.46 -36.05 33.62
N GLY A 766 -11.47 -37.35 33.89
CA GLY A 766 -11.97 -38.34 32.95
C GLY A 766 -12.46 -39.60 33.63
N TYR A 767 -13.43 -40.25 32.98
CA TYR A 767 -13.98 -41.55 33.33
C TYR A 767 -14.11 -42.41 32.08
N VAL A 768 -13.67 -43.66 32.15
CA VAL A 768 -13.85 -44.66 31.10
C VAL A 768 -14.15 -46.02 31.70
N ASP A 769 -15.14 -46.69 31.13
CA ASP A 769 -15.54 -48.01 31.59
C ASP A 769 -16.00 -48.88 30.42
N GLN A 770 -15.85 -50.18 30.60
CA GLN A 770 -16.39 -51.18 29.69
C GLN A 770 -17.92 -51.17 29.77
N VAL A 771 -18.58 -51.17 28.63
CA VAL A 771 -20.04 -51.27 28.54
C VAL A 771 -20.42 -52.44 27.66
N GLY A 772 -21.43 -53.22 28.04
CA GLY A 772 -21.82 -54.40 27.25
C GLY A 772 -20.79 -55.54 27.31
N SER A 773 -20.69 -56.32 26.23
CA SER A 773 -20.00 -57.63 26.23
C SER A 773 -18.69 -57.69 25.45
N GLY A 774 -18.20 -56.58 24.90
CA GLY A 774 -16.87 -56.52 24.27
C GLY A 774 -15.79 -56.18 25.30
N LEU A 775 -14.65 -55.64 24.84
CA LEU A 775 -13.50 -55.33 25.70
C LEU A 775 -13.24 -53.82 25.81
N LEU A 776 -12.73 -53.36 26.96
CA LEU A 776 -12.15 -52.03 27.11
C LEU A 776 -10.66 -52.08 26.72
N PRO A 777 -10.23 -51.41 25.64
CA PRO A 777 -8.82 -51.42 25.27
C PRO A 777 -7.94 -50.68 26.28
N VAL A 778 -6.75 -51.21 26.58
CA VAL A 778 -5.76 -50.60 27.47
C VAL A 778 -5.40 -49.18 27.03
N TYR A 779 -5.30 -48.95 25.72
CA TYR A 779 -4.95 -47.64 25.14
C TYR A 779 -6.07 -46.59 25.21
N GLU A 780 -7.28 -46.94 25.66
CA GLU A 780 -8.37 -45.98 25.93
C GLU A 780 -8.43 -45.55 27.41
N ARG A 781 -7.71 -46.27 28.28
CA ARG A 781 -7.54 -45.96 29.71
C ARG A 781 -6.67 -44.72 29.91
N PHE A 782 -6.74 -44.12 31.09
CA PHE A 782 -6.03 -42.87 31.38
C PHE A 782 -4.61 -43.10 31.90
N PHE A 783 -3.67 -42.37 31.30
CA PHE A 783 -2.26 -42.34 31.64
C PHE A 783 -1.84 -40.90 31.88
N ILE A 784 -1.34 -40.60 33.08
CA ILE A 784 -0.98 -39.24 33.50
C ILE A 784 0.55 -39.11 33.60
N GLY A 785 1.06 -37.90 33.35
CA GLY A 785 2.47 -37.53 33.34
C GLY A 785 2.82 -36.72 32.10
N GLY A 786 3.76 -35.77 32.21
CA GLY A 786 4.23 -34.93 31.11
C GLY A 786 3.61 -33.51 31.08
N LEU A 787 3.97 -32.75 30.05
CA LEU A 787 3.75 -31.29 29.94
C LEU A 787 2.29 -30.84 30.01
N ASP A 788 1.36 -31.74 29.68
CA ASP A 788 -0.07 -31.45 29.56
C ASP A 788 -0.88 -31.91 30.79
N THR A 789 -0.25 -32.63 31.73
CA THR A 789 -0.92 -33.12 32.94
C THR A 789 -0.11 -32.85 34.21
N ILE A 790 0.78 -33.74 34.63
CA ILE A 790 1.64 -33.55 35.82
C ILE A 790 3.10 -33.62 35.39
N ARG A 791 3.76 -32.46 35.39
CA ARG A 791 5.17 -32.33 35.00
C ARG A 791 6.09 -32.87 36.07
N GLY A 792 7.23 -33.42 35.67
CA GLY A 792 8.16 -34.09 36.58
C GLY A 792 7.97 -35.61 36.61
N PHE A 793 6.84 -36.10 36.08
CA PHE A 793 6.60 -37.51 35.78
C PHE A 793 6.67 -37.75 34.28
N LYS A 794 7.38 -38.79 33.83
CA LYS A 794 7.30 -39.22 32.43
C LYS A 794 5.86 -39.65 32.11
N TYR A 795 5.44 -39.48 30.86
CA TYR A 795 4.11 -39.87 30.40
C TYR A 795 3.78 -41.32 30.80
N GLY A 796 2.60 -41.52 31.40
CA GLY A 796 2.11 -42.82 31.86
C GLY A 796 2.66 -43.32 33.19
N LYS A 797 3.64 -42.64 33.80
CA LYS A 797 4.18 -43.03 35.11
C LYS A 797 3.24 -42.77 36.28
N VAL A 798 2.22 -41.93 36.12
CA VAL A 798 1.14 -41.80 37.11
C VAL A 798 -0.07 -42.56 36.56
N SER A 799 -0.10 -43.86 36.83
CA SER A 799 -1.19 -44.77 36.46
C SER A 799 -1.19 -46.05 37.30
N PRO A 800 -2.32 -46.77 37.39
CA PRO A 800 -2.39 -48.07 38.05
C PRO A 800 -1.37 -49.08 37.51
N ILE A 801 -0.83 -49.89 38.42
CA ILE A 801 0.14 -50.96 38.15
C ILE A 801 -0.56 -52.30 38.37
N ASP A 802 -0.41 -53.22 37.41
CA ASP A 802 -0.79 -54.61 37.58
C ASP A 802 0.12 -55.28 38.63
N PRO A 803 -0.42 -55.80 39.74
CA PRO A 803 0.41 -56.27 40.87
C PRO A 803 1.18 -57.56 40.56
N GLU A 804 0.83 -58.30 39.51
CA GLU A 804 1.49 -59.56 39.14
C GLU A 804 2.66 -59.32 38.18
N THR A 805 2.46 -58.45 37.19
CA THR A 805 3.40 -58.20 36.09
C THR A 805 4.22 -56.92 36.27
N MET A 806 3.78 -56.02 37.15
CA MET A 806 4.31 -54.67 37.35
C MET A 806 4.12 -53.74 36.14
N ASP A 807 3.29 -54.12 35.17
CA ASP A 807 2.96 -53.29 34.01
C ASP A 807 2.05 -52.12 34.39
N ARG A 808 2.20 -51.00 33.67
CA ARG A 808 1.32 -49.84 33.81
C ARG A 808 0.10 -50.01 32.91
N VAL A 809 -1.07 -50.23 33.50
CA VAL A 809 -2.29 -50.61 32.77
C VAL A 809 -3.29 -49.46 32.59
N GLY A 810 -2.99 -48.27 33.12
CA GLY A 810 -3.87 -47.10 32.99
C GLY A 810 -5.12 -47.19 33.87
N GLY A 811 -5.69 -46.05 34.21
CA GLY A 811 -6.87 -45.97 35.08
C GLY A 811 -8.19 -45.82 34.32
N ASN A 812 -9.27 -46.18 34.99
CA ASN A 812 -10.63 -45.88 34.60
C ASN A 812 -11.01 -44.44 34.94
N TYR A 813 -10.39 -43.88 35.98
CA TYR A 813 -10.56 -42.48 36.38
C TYR A 813 -9.25 -41.72 36.23
N MET A 814 -9.35 -40.43 35.93
CA MET A 814 -8.25 -39.48 36.10
C MET A 814 -8.74 -38.14 36.64
N ALA A 815 -7.88 -37.47 37.40
CA ALA A 815 -8.06 -36.07 37.74
C ALA A 815 -6.69 -35.41 37.93
N PHE A 816 -6.53 -34.19 37.42
CA PHE A 816 -5.34 -33.37 37.65
C PHE A 816 -5.66 -31.87 37.69
N MET A 817 -4.73 -31.11 38.27
CA MET A 817 -4.70 -29.67 38.33
C MET A 817 -3.27 -29.17 38.15
N GLN A 818 -3.10 -28.14 37.32
CA GLN A 818 -1.86 -27.41 37.12
C GLN A 818 -2.11 -25.95 37.53
N LEU A 819 -1.30 -25.44 38.45
CA LEU A 819 -1.29 -24.04 38.87
C LEU A 819 0.00 -23.40 38.39
N GLU A 820 -0.09 -22.39 37.53
CA GLU A 820 1.06 -21.75 36.91
C GLU A 820 1.07 -20.24 37.17
N THR A 821 2.28 -19.69 37.32
CA THR A 821 2.53 -18.25 37.17
C THR A 821 3.52 -18.04 36.03
N ILE A 822 3.08 -17.33 35.00
CA ILE A 822 3.84 -17.02 33.79
C ILE A 822 4.25 -15.55 33.85
N PHE A 823 5.51 -15.25 33.58
CA PHE A 823 6.04 -13.89 33.65
C PHE A 823 7.05 -13.63 32.53
N PRO A 824 7.13 -12.42 31.98
CA PRO A 824 8.05 -12.13 30.89
C PRO A 824 9.49 -12.07 31.39
N LEU A 825 10.37 -12.79 30.70
CA LEU A 825 11.83 -12.65 30.86
C LEU A 825 12.36 -11.62 29.85
N ILE A 826 11.97 -11.73 28.57
CA ILE A 826 12.34 -10.82 27.48
C ILE A 826 11.12 -10.62 26.56
N LYS A 827 10.36 -9.54 26.80
CA LYS A 827 9.05 -9.28 26.15
C LYS A 827 9.10 -9.21 24.63
N ASN A 828 10.05 -8.46 24.09
CA ASN A 828 10.21 -8.24 22.66
C ASN A 828 10.63 -9.50 21.90
N MET A 829 11.18 -10.51 22.59
CA MET A 829 11.51 -11.81 22.02
C MET A 829 10.44 -12.87 22.29
N GLY A 830 9.36 -12.52 23.01
CA GLY A 830 8.34 -13.47 23.43
C GLY A 830 8.88 -14.59 24.33
N LEU A 831 9.87 -14.28 25.17
CA LEU A 831 10.48 -15.20 26.13
C LEU A 831 9.86 -14.99 27.51
N ASN A 832 9.22 -16.02 28.03
CA ASN A 832 8.55 -16.03 29.32
C ASN A 832 9.15 -17.12 30.23
N GLY A 833 9.21 -16.84 31.52
CA GLY A 833 9.42 -17.82 32.57
C GLY A 833 8.07 -18.36 33.06
N VAL A 834 8.09 -19.59 33.57
CA VAL A 834 6.94 -20.19 34.26
C VAL A 834 7.42 -20.84 35.55
N VAL A 835 6.66 -20.69 36.62
CA VAL A 835 6.73 -21.53 37.83
C VAL A 835 5.40 -22.22 38.00
N PHE A 836 5.41 -23.46 38.47
CA PHE A 836 4.19 -24.26 38.54
C PHE A 836 4.15 -25.19 39.75
N PHE A 837 2.93 -25.57 40.11
CA PHE A 837 2.58 -26.67 41.02
C PHE A 837 1.54 -27.54 40.32
N ASP A 838 1.85 -28.83 40.16
CA ASP A 838 0.93 -29.80 39.56
C ASP A 838 0.51 -30.85 40.58
N ILE A 839 -0.73 -31.31 40.50
CA ILE A 839 -1.28 -32.34 41.37
C ILE A 839 -2.29 -33.20 40.61
N GLY A 840 -2.31 -34.51 40.85
CA GLY A 840 -3.32 -35.39 40.27
C GLY A 840 -2.98 -36.87 40.39
N ASN A 841 -3.89 -37.72 39.91
CA ASN A 841 -3.71 -39.16 39.88
C ASN A 841 -4.67 -39.85 38.90
N SER A 842 -4.43 -41.14 38.66
CA SER A 842 -5.29 -42.03 37.88
C SER A 842 -5.55 -43.33 38.66
N TRP A 843 -6.79 -43.83 38.62
CA TRP A 843 -7.27 -44.93 39.47
C TRP A 843 -7.97 -46.02 38.67
N ALA A 844 -7.93 -47.26 39.16
CA ALA A 844 -8.66 -48.39 38.58
C ALA A 844 -10.09 -48.46 39.16
N LEU A 845 -11.02 -49.10 38.44
CA LEU A 845 -12.38 -49.37 38.94
C LEU A 845 -12.42 -50.36 40.11
N GLU A 846 -11.43 -51.24 40.17
CA GLU A 846 -11.32 -52.32 41.17
C GLU A 846 -10.82 -51.81 42.53
N ASP A 847 -10.37 -50.56 42.61
CA ASP A 847 -9.95 -49.92 43.85
C ASP A 847 -11.17 -49.71 44.77
N GLU A 848 -11.13 -50.22 46.01
CA GLU A 848 -12.25 -50.13 46.98
C GLU A 848 -12.66 -48.68 47.32
N TYR A 849 -11.73 -47.73 47.17
CA TYR A 849 -11.94 -46.30 47.38
C TYR A 849 -11.01 -45.48 46.47
N ILE A 850 -11.44 -44.27 46.10
CA ILE A 850 -10.55 -43.31 45.42
C ILE A 850 -9.49 -42.86 46.43
N ASP A 851 -8.25 -43.26 46.20
CA ASP A 851 -7.13 -42.82 47.01
C ASP A 851 -6.89 -41.31 46.79
N LEU A 852 -6.99 -40.54 47.89
CA LEU A 852 -6.75 -39.10 47.89
C LEU A 852 -5.26 -38.76 48.07
N ASP A 853 -4.37 -39.76 48.10
CA ASP A 853 -2.94 -39.56 47.98
C ASP A 853 -2.55 -39.20 46.53
N LEU A 854 -2.79 -37.94 46.19
CA LEU A 854 -2.47 -37.39 44.87
C LEU A 854 -0.97 -37.16 44.73
N ARG A 855 -0.43 -37.49 43.55
CA ARG A 855 0.95 -37.15 43.18
C ARG A 855 1.08 -35.64 43.00
N LYS A 856 2.15 -35.06 43.53
CA LYS A 856 2.36 -33.60 43.60
C LYS A 856 3.75 -33.25 43.11
N THR A 857 3.85 -32.23 42.27
CA THR A 857 5.13 -31.71 41.80
C THR A 857 5.19 -30.19 41.86
N VAL A 858 6.39 -29.66 41.98
CA VAL A 858 6.69 -28.24 41.81
C VAL A 858 7.78 -28.08 40.77
N GLY A 859 7.78 -26.96 40.06
CA GLY A 859 8.80 -26.76 39.07
C GLY A 859 8.87 -25.37 38.48
N PHE A 860 9.76 -25.24 37.52
CA PHE A 860 9.97 -24.02 36.76
C PHE A 860 10.35 -24.33 35.32
N GLY A 861 10.24 -23.35 34.45
CA GLY A 861 10.60 -23.50 33.06
C GLY A 861 10.62 -22.22 32.27
N ILE A 862 10.90 -22.36 30.99
CA ILE A 862 11.00 -21.30 30.01
C ILE A 862 10.07 -21.62 28.83
N ARG A 863 9.31 -20.62 28.41
CA ARG A 863 8.45 -20.65 27.22
C ARG A 863 8.93 -19.58 26.24
N TRP A 864 9.32 -19.97 25.04
CA TRP A 864 9.84 -19.04 24.03
C TRP A 864 9.07 -19.14 22.72
N ARG A 865 8.54 -18.02 22.24
CA ARG A 865 8.04 -17.89 20.87
C ARG A 865 9.21 -17.65 19.90
N SER A 866 9.96 -18.69 19.59
CA SER A 866 11.10 -18.60 18.68
C SER A 866 10.63 -18.39 17.22
N PRO A 867 11.50 -17.90 16.32
CA PRO A 867 11.22 -17.87 14.88
C PRO A 867 10.88 -19.24 14.27
N MET A 868 11.32 -20.33 14.91
CA MET A 868 11.11 -21.71 14.48
C MET A 868 9.83 -22.34 15.08
N GLY A 869 9.06 -21.57 15.84
CA GLY A 869 7.86 -22.02 16.55
C GLY A 869 8.01 -21.92 18.07
N PRO A 870 6.92 -22.15 18.83
CA PRO A 870 7.00 -22.08 20.27
C PRO A 870 7.87 -23.22 20.85
N LEU A 871 8.49 -22.94 21.99
CA LEU A 871 9.37 -23.85 22.70
C LEU A 871 9.00 -23.80 24.18
N ARG A 872 8.82 -24.96 24.79
CA ARG A 872 8.63 -25.14 26.23
C ARG A 872 9.75 -26.03 26.75
N VAL A 873 10.44 -25.61 27.80
CA VAL A 873 11.40 -26.43 28.56
C VAL A 873 11.09 -26.23 30.03
N GLU A 874 10.63 -27.29 30.68
CA GLU A 874 10.06 -27.24 32.03
C GLU A 874 10.66 -28.39 32.86
N TRP A 875 11.16 -28.07 34.05
CA TRP A 875 11.68 -29.04 35.01
C TRP A 875 10.71 -29.16 36.18
N GLY A 876 10.30 -30.38 36.49
CA GLY A 876 9.42 -30.70 37.61
C GLY A 876 10.12 -31.59 38.63
N TYR A 877 9.91 -31.31 39.91
CA TYR A 877 10.39 -32.06 41.06
C TYR A 877 9.22 -32.78 41.75
N ASN A 878 9.36 -34.08 41.94
CA ASN A 878 8.38 -34.90 42.65
C ASN A 878 8.51 -34.68 44.16
N LEU A 879 7.44 -34.21 44.80
CA LEU A 879 7.45 -33.88 46.23
C LEU A 879 7.39 -35.11 47.14
N ASP A 880 6.89 -36.23 46.62
CA ASP A 880 6.73 -37.48 47.37
C ASP A 880 6.98 -38.70 46.46
N PRO A 881 8.26 -38.95 46.08
CA PRO A 881 8.59 -40.00 45.13
C PRO A 881 8.43 -41.40 45.71
N GLN A 882 7.72 -42.26 44.97
CA GLN A 882 7.66 -43.69 45.25
C GLN A 882 8.87 -44.44 44.68
N ALA A 883 9.04 -45.71 45.07
CA ALA A 883 10.24 -46.50 44.77
C ALA A 883 10.52 -46.69 43.27
N ASP A 884 9.50 -46.62 42.42
CA ASP A 884 9.58 -46.77 40.96
C ASP A 884 9.44 -45.44 40.19
N GLU A 885 9.48 -44.31 40.91
CA GLU A 885 9.34 -42.96 40.37
C GLU A 885 10.68 -42.19 40.39
N ASP A 886 10.89 -41.35 39.38
CA ASP A 886 12.04 -40.44 39.36
C ASP A 886 11.80 -39.26 40.32
N ASN A 887 12.85 -38.77 41.00
CA ASN A 887 12.77 -37.60 41.88
C ASN A 887 12.46 -36.30 41.12
N SER A 888 12.80 -36.23 39.83
CA SER A 888 12.53 -35.09 38.97
C SER A 888 12.64 -35.46 37.49
N ALA A 889 12.00 -34.69 36.62
CA ALA A 889 12.15 -34.84 35.18
C ALA A 889 12.26 -33.49 34.47
N TRP A 890 13.07 -33.48 33.39
CA TRP A 890 13.06 -32.41 32.41
C TRP A 890 12.13 -32.78 31.26
N GLU A 891 11.26 -31.84 30.92
CA GLU A 891 10.33 -31.98 29.82
C GLU A 891 10.53 -30.83 28.84
N PHE A 892 10.39 -31.16 27.57
CA PHE A 892 10.60 -30.20 26.51
C PHE A 892 9.65 -30.48 25.35
N ARG A 893 9.24 -29.41 24.67
CA ARG A 893 8.45 -29.44 23.44
C ARG A 893 8.89 -28.27 22.57
N MET A 894 9.28 -28.55 21.33
CA MET A 894 9.70 -27.55 20.36
C MET A 894 9.02 -27.79 19.01
N GLY A 895 8.57 -26.72 18.34
CA GLY A 895 8.03 -26.77 16.98
C GLY A 895 6.52 -26.98 16.90
N GLY A 896 5.96 -27.14 15.69
CA GLY A 896 4.50 -27.09 15.39
C GLY A 896 3.60 -28.21 15.95
N VAL A 897 3.95 -28.79 17.10
CA VAL A 897 3.17 -29.80 17.85
C VAL A 897 2.32 -29.12 18.95
N PHE A 898 1.87 -27.88 18.71
CA PHE A 898 1.01 -27.12 19.63
C PHE A 898 -0.47 -27.27 19.32
#